data_AF-A0A1A0Y455-F1
#
_entry.id   AF-A0A1A0Y455-F1
#
_cell.length_a   1.000
_cell.length_b   1.000
_cell.length_c   1.000
_cell.angle_alpha   90.00
_cell.angle_beta   90.00
_cell.angle_gamma   90.00
#
_symmetry.space_group_name_H-M   'P 1'
#
loop_
_entity.id
_entity.type
_entity.pdbx_description
1 polymer ?
#
loop_
_entity_poly.entity_id
_entity_poly.type
_entity_poly.pdbx_seq_one_letter_code
_entity_poly.pdbx_strand_id
1 'polypeptide(L)'
;MTWFHRSIVETGRLPLFLFLIAFIATFIFIRISVRLIRAEVRWWPGNVAPGGLHLHHEFFGVIVMVLSGFGLVAVSRFDTPIADCVLAALFGIGCALVLDEFALILHLRDVYWEKEGRASVDAVFVAIAIGALFLMGFRPLDLTSAADEFRDDPNVTARIVVMLGIVVNVVLAAITLAKGKLWTGLVGMFFPVLLVVGAIRIARPASPWARWFYRSREGKYDKAVRREQRLREPLIRWKIVVQEALAGRFGVPDLPPDPVPEVVAAAPGGVALPSRAATAVRWRRVRHRLRVVPTWRLPVILVLIAIVAALLCITIDENLGLDVDSGTLATVLGVIAGATATLTGLVFTAVTLAMQFGASQISVRVIPMLQREPVMRWSVGFFLATFVFSVMVAMDLALTGPDDGTPGASTAIAAFLTVVSAILFVALVSKVGAVLNVAQLMRWIAADGRASIRRLYPEESLETQVPNVAPTPDTALDEESRHVIMLREIGSRGRVLLAVNVPMLERYAAAWGVRFDLLVMVGDNVPHNVGVIAVVGNPRGGPVPEHKVLRCLLFGDMHQPSVSPVAALQAISDIALKAISTAGNDPSTVVLALDHIEDMLLMLAPRVHADAVRRSPAVRGYRRTWADYVAIGTDEIRRHSHGQAQVHRRLRALYETVAAQCGADQQPPIVERLAALDEQVALDWPIALDRRLAERPDRQGYGSERGSTFD
;
A
#
# COMPACT_ATOMS: atom_id res chain seq x y z
N MET A 1 -34.40 -3.23 46.29
CA MET A 1 -35.27 -4.02 45.39
C MET A 1 -36.03 -3.16 44.38
N THR A 2 -36.61 -2.01 44.77
CA THR A 2 -37.36 -1.10 43.89
C THR A 2 -36.58 -0.54 42.69
N TRP A 3 -35.30 -0.18 42.87
CA TRP A 3 -34.45 0.32 41.77
C TRP A 3 -34.17 -0.73 40.68
N PHE A 4 -33.91 -1.99 41.09
CA PHE A 4 -33.62 -3.10 40.18
C PHE A 4 -34.82 -3.44 39.31
N HIS A 5 -36.01 -3.51 39.93
CA HIS A 5 -37.25 -3.74 39.22
C HIS A 5 -37.51 -2.62 38.19
N ARG A 6 -37.37 -1.35 38.60
CA ARG A 6 -37.67 -0.19 37.76
C ARG A 6 -36.68 0.06 36.62
N SER A 7 -35.39 -0.20 36.84
CA SER A 7 -34.33 0.22 35.91
C SER A 7 -33.81 -0.90 35.02
N ILE A 8 -34.13 -2.17 35.33
CA ILE A 8 -33.61 -3.34 34.61
C ILE A 8 -34.75 -4.23 34.14
N VAL A 9 -35.69 -4.58 35.03
CA VAL A 9 -36.81 -5.48 34.71
C VAL A 9 -37.85 -4.77 33.85
N GLU A 10 -38.34 -3.61 34.28
CA GLU A 10 -39.36 -2.82 33.56
C GLU A 10 -38.85 -2.25 32.22
N THR A 11 -37.54 -2.02 32.08
CA THR A 11 -36.94 -1.51 30.84
C THR A 11 -36.58 -2.61 29.84
N GLY A 12 -36.91 -3.87 30.11
CA GLY A 12 -36.60 -5.02 29.24
C GLY A 12 -35.11 -5.36 29.14
N ARG A 13 -34.27 -4.89 30.07
CA ARG A 13 -32.79 -5.05 30.03
C ARG A 13 -32.29 -6.24 30.84
N LEU A 14 -33.20 -7.05 31.37
CA LEU A 14 -32.88 -8.21 32.20
C LEU A 14 -31.98 -9.26 31.48
N PRO A 15 -32.20 -9.61 30.20
CA PRO A 15 -31.31 -10.52 29.48
C PRO A 15 -29.89 -9.96 29.34
N LEU A 16 -29.76 -8.67 29.02
CA LEU A 16 -28.46 -7.99 28.88
C LEU A 16 -27.71 -7.91 30.22
N PHE A 17 -28.44 -7.71 31.33
CA PHE A 17 -27.87 -7.74 32.67
C PHE A 17 -27.30 -9.13 33.02
N LEU A 18 -28.05 -10.19 32.73
CA LEU A 18 -27.61 -11.57 32.96
C LEU A 18 -26.44 -11.97 32.06
N PHE A 19 -26.44 -11.53 30.80
CA PHE A 19 -25.28 -11.64 29.90
C PHE A 19 -24.02 -11.04 30.55
N LEU A 20 -24.11 -9.80 31.05
CA LEU A 20 -22.95 -9.08 31.60
C LEU A 20 -22.43 -9.74 32.88
N ILE A 21 -23.32 -10.18 33.77
CA ILE A 21 -22.94 -10.91 34.99
C ILE A 21 -22.27 -12.24 34.64
N ALA A 22 -22.89 -13.04 33.78
CA ALA A 22 -22.36 -14.33 33.38
C ALA A 22 -20.98 -14.18 32.71
N PHE A 23 -20.84 -13.18 31.84
CA PHE A 23 -19.57 -12.84 31.20
C PHE A 23 -18.46 -12.50 32.22
N ILE A 24 -18.74 -11.59 33.17
CA ILE A 24 -17.75 -11.19 34.19
C ILE A 24 -17.39 -12.37 35.10
N ALA A 25 -18.39 -13.12 35.56
CA ALA A 25 -18.20 -14.26 36.45
C ALA A 25 -17.35 -15.35 35.79
N THR A 26 -17.67 -15.71 34.55
CA THR A 26 -16.92 -16.72 33.78
C THR A 26 -15.49 -16.27 33.49
N PHE A 27 -15.27 -15.00 33.12
CA PHE A 27 -13.92 -14.49 32.88
C PHE A 27 -13.05 -14.55 34.14
N ILE A 28 -13.59 -14.11 35.29
CA ILE A 28 -12.89 -14.21 36.58
C ILE A 28 -12.60 -15.67 36.92
N PHE A 29 -13.59 -16.55 36.75
CA PHE A 29 -13.46 -17.98 37.03
C PHE A 29 -12.34 -18.63 36.21
N ILE A 30 -12.30 -18.42 34.89
CA ILE A 30 -11.26 -18.99 34.03
C ILE A 30 -9.89 -18.41 34.36
N ARG A 31 -9.77 -17.11 34.67
CA ARG A 31 -8.50 -16.52 35.10
C ARG A 31 -7.99 -17.11 36.40
N ILE A 32 -8.87 -17.39 37.35
CA ILE A 32 -8.53 -18.09 38.60
C ILE A 32 -8.11 -19.54 38.28
N SER A 33 -8.87 -20.24 37.44
CA SER A 33 -8.55 -21.60 36.98
C SER A 33 -7.15 -21.69 36.38
N VAL A 34 -6.80 -20.83 35.41
CA VAL A 34 -5.48 -20.79 34.78
C VAL A 34 -4.37 -20.49 35.80
N ARG A 35 -4.62 -19.62 36.78
CA ARG A 35 -3.65 -19.37 37.87
C ARG A 35 -3.44 -20.60 38.76
N LEU A 36 -4.51 -21.30 39.13
CA LEU A 36 -4.44 -22.52 39.93
C LEU A 36 -3.72 -23.66 39.19
N ILE A 37 -3.92 -23.77 37.87
CA ILE A 37 -3.19 -24.72 37.02
C ILE A 37 -1.69 -24.36 36.96
N ARG A 38 -1.33 -23.09 36.74
CA ARG A 38 0.08 -22.65 36.74
C ARG A 38 0.77 -22.77 38.10
N ALA A 39 0.01 -22.71 39.18
CA ALA A 39 0.50 -22.90 40.54
C ALA A 39 0.52 -24.38 40.98
N GLU A 40 0.25 -25.33 40.06
CA GLU A 40 0.26 -26.78 40.29
C GLU A 40 -0.57 -27.23 41.51
N VAL A 41 -1.75 -26.62 41.69
CA VAL A 41 -2.60 -26.86 42.85
C VAL A 41 -3.30 -28.22 42.73
N ARG A 42 -2.97 -29.15 43.64
CA ARG A 42 -3.36 -30.58 43.60
C ARG A 42 -4.86 -30.88 43.59
N TRP A 43 -5.73 -29.97 44.05
CA TRP A 43 -7.19 -30.21 44.11
C TRP A 43 -7.95 -29.74 42.86
N TRP A 44 -7.29 -29.08 41.92
CA TRP A 44 -7.92 -28.56 40.71
C TRP A 44 -7.76 -29.56 39.54
N PRO A 45 -8.82 -29.82 38.73
CA PRO A 45 -8.85 -30.91 37.73
C PRO A 45 -7.88 -30.79 36.54
N GLY A 46 -6.92 -29.86 36.55
CA GLY A 46 -5.87 -29.75 35.55
C GLY A 46 -6.38 -29.48 34.12
N ASN A 47 -5.54 -29.77 33.13
CA ASN A 47 -5.88 -29.59 31.72
C ASN A 47 -6.72 -30.76 31.17
N VAL A 48 -7.70 -30.45 30.33
CA VAL A 48 -8.52 -31.45 29.63
C VAL A 48 -7.86 -31.83 28.31
N ALA A 49 -7.39 -33.09 28.19
CA ALA A 49 -6.75 -33.61 26.97
C ALA A 49 -7.25 -35.03 26.63
N PRO A 50 -8.38 -35.17 25.91
CA PRO A 50 -8.84 -36.47 25.43
C PRO A 50 -7.95 -36.90 24.25
N GLY A 51 -7.18 -37.99 24.41
CA GLY A 51 -6.44 -38.62 23.30
C GLY A 51 -5.22 -37.85 22.77
N GLY A 52 -4.63 -36.94 23.56
CA GLY A 52 -3.44 -36.16 23.16
C GLY A 52 -3.73 -34.87 22.38
N LEU A 53 -5.00 -34.54 22.13
CA LEU A 53 -5.41 -33.26 21.55
C LEU A 53 -5.75 -32.27 22.68
N HIS A 54 -4.99 -31.19 22.78
CA HIS A 54 -5.27 -30.10 23.72
C HIS A 54 -6.37 -29.19 23.15
N LEU A 55 -7.59 -29.31 23.67
CA LEU A 55 -8.69 -28.41 23.32
C LEU A 55 -8.61 -27.15 24.20
N HIS A 56 -8.40 -25.99 23.58
CA HIS A 56 -8.48 -24.70 24.26
C HIS A 56 -9.93 -24.44 24.71
N HIS A 57 -10.10 -23.78 25.85
CA HIS A 57 -11.43 -23.45 26.38
C HIS A 57 -12.22 -22.50 25.46
N GLU A 58 -11.53 -21.79 24.56
CA GLU A 58 -12.10 -21.05 23.43
C GLU A 58 -13.05 -21.92 22.58
N PHE A 59 -12.68 -23.18 22.29
CA PHE A 59 -13.50 -24.08 21.46
C PHE A 59 -14.91 -24.29 22.04
N PHE A 60 -14.99 -24.55 23.34
CA PHE A 60 -16.27 -24.64 24.05
C PHE A 60 -17.01 -23.30 24.06
N GLY A 61 -16.27 -22.20 24.19
CA GLY A 61 -16.80 -20.85 24.08
C GLY A 61 -17.50 -20.58 22.76
N VAL A 62 -16.88 -20.95 21.63
CA VAL A 62 -17.46 -20.81 20.29
C VAL A 62 -18.75 -21.61 20.16
N ILE A 63 -18.76 -22.87 20.60
CA ILE A 63 -19.96 -23.73 20.54
C ILE A 63 -21.11 -23.11 21.33
N VAL A 64 -20.87 -22.71 22.58
CA VAL A 64 -21.89 -22.10 23.44
C VAL A 64 -22.39 -20.79 22.83
N MET A 65 -21.51 -19.96 22.29
CA MET A 65 -21.85 -18.69 21.64
C MET A 65 -22.71 -18.89 20.39
N VAL A 66 -22.37 -19.86 19.53
CA VAL A 66 -23.13 -20.16 18.31
C VAL A 66 -24.52 -20.72 18.65
N LEU A 67 -24.60 -21.70 19.57
CA LEU A 67 -25.87 -22.31 19.96
C LEU A 67 -26.81 -21.30 20.63
N SER A 68 -26.30 -20.50 21.57
CA SER A 68 -27.11 -19.49 22.25
C SER A 68 -27.48 -18.31 21.34
N GLY A 69 -26.58 -17.86 20.47
CA GLY A 69 -26.86 -16.83 19.48
C GLY A 69 -27.91 -17.26 18.45
N PHE A 70 -27.81 -18.50 17.95
CA PHE A 70 -28.85 -19.08 17.10
C PHE A 70 -30.18 -19.21 17.85
N GLY A 71 -30.15 -19.66 19.11
CA GLY A 71 -31.33 -19.73 19.98
C GLY A 71 -32.03 -18.37 20.13
N LEU A 72 -31.26 -17.30 20.39
CA LEU A 72 -31.80 -15.93 20.48
C LEU A 72 -32.50 -15.50 19.19
N VAL A 73 -31.94 -15.84 18.02
CA VAL A 73 -32.57 -15.52 16.72
C VAL A 73 -33.82 -16.37 16.49
N ALA A 74 -33.76 -17.67 16.75
CA ALA A 74 -34.86 -18.61 16.54
C ALA A 74 -36.07 -18.29 17.44
N VAL A 75 -35.81 -17.82 18.66
CA VAL A 75 -36.83 -17.54 19.67
C VAL A 75 -37.28 -16.07 19.65
N SER A 76 -36.59 -15.19 18.93
CA SER A 76 -36.87 -13.73 18.87
C SER A 76 -38.31 -13.31 18.54
N ARG A 77 -39.11 -14.20 17.93
CA ARG A 77 -40.53 -13.94 17.57
C ARG A 77 -41.52 -14.46 18.61
N PHE A 78 -41.06 -15.27 19.55
CA PHE A 78 -41.88 -15.87 20.60
C PHE A 78 -41.52 -15.15 21.89
N ASP A 79 -42.36 -14.21 22.34
CA ASP A 79 -42.16 -13.42 23.57
C ASP A 79 -41.94 -14.34 24.80
N THR A 80 -40.70 -14.75 25.04
CA THR A 80 -40.33 -15.78 26.02
C THR A 80 -39.22 -15.28 26.93
N PRO A 81 -39.57 -14.46 27.96
CA PRO A 81 -38.58 -13.73 28.76
C PRO A 81 -37.55 -14.60 29.47
N ILE A 82 -37.93 -15.83 29.86
CA ILE A 82 -37.05 -16.79 30.53
C ILE A 82 -36.02 -17.35 29.55
N ALA A 83 -36.44 -17.69 28.33
CA ALA A 83 -35.56 -18.23 27.31
C ALA A 83 -34.51 -17.18 26.91
N ASP A 84 -34.92 -15.93 26.71
CA ASP A 84 -34.01 -14.82 26.41
C ASP A 84 -32.96 -14.62 27.51
N CYS A 85 -33.38 -14.68 28.78
CA CYS A 85 -32.48 -14.56 29.92
C CYS A 85 -31.44 -15.69 29.99
N VAL A 86 -31.87 -16.94 29.80
CA VAL A 86 -30.97 -18.11 29.82
C VAL A 86 -30.02 -18.09 28.64
N LEU A 87 -30.53 -17.81 27.44
CA LEU A 87 -29.73 -17.75 26.22
C LEU A 87 -28.73 -16.59 26.26
N ALA A 88 -29.13 -15.42 26.77
CA ALA A 88 -28.23 -14.29 26.95
C ALA A 88 -27.12 -14.58 27.99
N ALA A 89 -27.44 -15.28 29.09
CA ALA A 89 -26.43 -15.72 30.06
C ALA A 89 -25.44 -16.71 29.43
N LEU A 90 -25.94 -17.73 28.70
CA LEU A 90 -25.09 -18.69 27.98
C LEU A 90 -24.21 -18.00 26.94
N PHE A 91 -24.77 -17.04 26.20
CA PHE A 91 -24.02 -16.24 25.24
C PHE A 91 -22.90 -15.45 25.92
N GLY A 92 -23.16 -14.89 27.12
CA GLY A 92 -22.16 -14.22 27.96
C GLY A 92 -21.02 -15.14 28.39
N ILE A 93 -21.34 -16.37 28.81
CA ILE A 93 -20.35 -17.40 29.14
C ILE A 93 -19.49 -17.70 27.91
N GLY A 94 -20.12 -17.96 26.76
CA GLY A 94 -19.41 -18.24 25.50
C GLY A 94 -18.46 -17.11 25.10
N CYS A 95 -18.94 -15.87 25.12
CA CYS A 95 -18.12 -14.69 24.81
C CYS A 95 -16.94 -14.53 25.78
N ALA A 96 -17.12 -14.81 27.08
CA ALA A 96 -16.03 -14.71 28.07
C ALA A 96 -14.92 -15.73 27.82
N LEU A 97 -15.29 -16.97 27.47
CA LEU A 97 -14.32 -18.03 27.13
C LEU A 97 -13.54 -17.70 25.86
N VAL A 98 -14.20 -17.15 24.84
CA VAL A 98 -13.55 -16.76 23.58
C VAL A 98 -12.63 -15.55 23.78
N LEU A 99 -13.09 -14.52 24.50
CA LEU A 99 -12.30 -13.31 24.72
C LEU A 99 -11.12 -13.52 25.67
N ASP A 100 -11.12 -14.57 26.50
CA ASP A 100 -9.97 -14.90 27.34
C ASP A 100 -8.74 -15.26 26.50
N GLU A 101 -8.95 -15.90 25.34
CA GLU A 101 -7.93 -16.30 24.36
C GLU A 101 -7.82 -15.33 23.16
N PHE A 102 -8.35 -14.11 23.28
CA PHE A 102 -8.36 -13.12 22.20
C PHE A 102 -7.00 -12.91 21.50
N ALA A 103 -5.89 -13.09 22.21
CA ALA A 103 -4.56 -12.96 21.62
C ALA A 103 -4.24 -14.07 20.60
N LEU A 104 -4.63 -15.32 20.87
CA LEU A 104 -4.45 -16.47 19.97
C LEU A 104 -5.30 -16.34 18.70
N ILE A 105 -6.51 -15.77 18.82
CA ILE A 105 -7.39 -15.48 17.67
C ILE A 105 -6.75 -14.48 16.70
N LEU A 106 -6.02 -13.48 17.22
CA LEU A 106 -5.42 -12.41 16.42
C LEU A 106 -4.05 -12.78 15.85
N HIS A 107 -3.30 -13.64 16.55
CA HIS A 107 -1.92 -14.01 16.20
C HIS A 107 -1.75 -15.53 16.13
N LEU A 108 -2.08 -16.09 14.96
CA LEU A 108 -2.08 -17.53 14.66
C LEU A 108 -0.69 -18.21 14.55
N ARG A 109 0.38 -17.66 15.16
CA ARG A 109 1.72 -18.29 15.12
C ARG A 109 2.09 -18.92 16.47
N ASP A 110 2.35 -20.22 16.37
CA ASP A 110 2.45 -21.25 17.41
C ASP A 110 3.68 -21.19 18.35
N VAL A 111 4.07 -20.00 18.80
CA VAL A 111 5.17 -19.87 19.77
C VAL A 111 4.75 -18.89 20.85
N TYR A 112 4.58 -19.40 22.07
CA TYR A 112 4.28 -18.64 23.28
C TYR A 112 5.20 -17.41 23.41
N TRP A 113 4.70 -16.23 23.06
CA TRP A 113 5.31 -14.97 23.42
C TRP A 113 4.66 -14.48 24.73
N GLU A 114 5.45 -14.33 25.79
CA GLU A 114 5.07 -13.85 27.13
C GLU A 114 4.36 -12.48 27.18
N LYS A 115 4.06 -11.85 26.04
CA LYS A 115 3.58 -10.46 25.93
C LYS A 115 2.06 -10.34 25.73
N GLU A 116 1.36 -11.45 25.50
CA GLU A 116 0.01 -11.47 24.93
C GLU A 116 -1.16 -11.59 25.94
N GLY A 117 -0.91 -12.01 27.18
CA GLY A 117 -1.94 -12.05 28.24
C GLY A 117 -2.57 -10.69 28.55
N ARG A 118 -1.93 -9.58 28.19
CA ARG A 118 -2.47 -8.21 28.33
C ARG A 118 -3.53 -7.86 27.30
N ALA A 119 -3.46 -8.43 26.10
CA ALA A 119 -4.37 -8.10 25.01
C ALA A 119 -5.78 -8.65 25.25
N SER A 120 -5.89 -9.86 25.82
CA SER A 120 -7.19 -10.43 26.22
C SER A 120 -7.83 -9.67 27.38
N VAL A 121 -7.05 -9.24 28.38
CA VAL A 121 -7.56 -8.38 29.46
C VAL A 121 -8.09 -7.04 28.92
N ASP A 122 -7.39 -6.43 27.95
CA ASP A 122 -7.87 -5.21 27.28
C ASP A 122 -9.20 -5.42 26.55
N ALA A 123 -9.33 -6.52 25.80
CA ALA A 123 -10.55 -6.85 25.07
C ALA A 123 -11.76 -7.04 26.01
N VAL A 124 -11.54 -7.67 27.16
CA VAL A 124 -12.58 -7.91 28.16
C VAL A 124 -13.03 -6.63 28.84
N PHE A 125 -12.11 -5.73 29.23
CA PHE A 125 -12.49 -4.42 29.76
C PHE A 125 -13.31 -3.59 28.75
N VAL A 126 -12.98 -3.69 27.46
CA VAL A 126 -13.76 -3.07 26.38
C VAL A 126 -15.17 -3.65 26.32
N ALA A 127 -15.30 -4.98 26.33
CA ALA A 127 -16.59 -5.67 26.28
C ALA A 127 -17.48 -5.30 27.49
N ILE A 128 -16.91 -5.27 28.70
CA ILE A 128 -17.62 -4.85 29.92
C ILE A 128 -18.07 -3.40 29.82
N ALA A 129 -17.21 -2.49 29.38
CA ALA A 129 -17.54 -1.08 29.26
C ALA A 129 -18.68 -0.83 28.26
N ILE A 130 -18.66 -1.50 27.10
CA ILE A 130 -19.74 -1.42 26.11
C ILE A 130 -21.03 -2.03 26.68
N GLY A 131 -20.96 -3.23 27.26
CA GLY A 131 -22.11 -3.90 27.85
C GLY A 131 -22.77 -3.06 28.94
N ALA A 132 -21.98 -2.40 29.78
CA ALA A 132 -22.46 -1.48 30.81
C ALA A 132 -23.15 -0.23 30.21
N LEU A 133 -22.63 0.33 29.11
CA LEU A 133 -23.27 1.45 28.41
C LEU A 133 -24.64 1.05 27.85
N PHE A 134 -24.75 -0.11 27.21
CA PHE A 134 -26.04 -0.63 26.74
C PHE A 134 -27.00 -0.91 27.90
N LEU A 135 -26.50 -1.43 29.03
CA LEU A 135 -27.30 -1.67 30.24
C LEU A 135 -27.83 -0.36 30.84
N MET A 136 -27.01 0.70 30.84
CA MET A 136 -27.43 2.05 31.21
C MET A 136 -28.41 2.67 30.20
N GLY A 137 -28.54 2.09 29.01
CA GLY A 137 -29.50 2.52 27.98
C GLY A 137 -28.92 3.42 26.92
N PHE A 138 -27.61 3.67 26.94
CA PHE A 138 -26.96 4.41 25.88
C PHE A 138 -26.95 3.57 24.61
N ARG A 139 -27.50 4.11 23.53
CA ARG A 139 -27.44 3.51 22.20
C ARG A 139 -26.27 4.12 21.43
N PRO A 140 -25.47 3.31 20.70
CA PRO A 140 -24.47 3.86 19.80
C PRO A 140 -25.21 4.67 18.73
N LEU A 141 -24.71 5.87 18.44
CA LEU A 141 -25.35 6.81 17.51
C LEU A 141 -26.74 7.24 18.01
N ASP A 142 -26.84 7.78 19.22
CA ASP A 142 -28.08 8.34 19.83
C ASP A 142 -28.74 9.50 19.03
N LEU A 143 -28.24 9.80 17.82
CA LEU A 143 -29.00 10.52 16.79
C LEU A 143 -30.11 9.67 16.15
N THR A 144 -30.13 8.36 16.43
CA THR A 144 -31.15 7.41 15.97
C THR A 144 -32.44 7.49 16.78
N SER A 145 -32.37 7.80 18.07
CA SER A 145 -33.56 8.11 18.89
C SER A 145 -34.20 9.42 18.44
N ALA A 146 -33.39 10.44 18.11
CA ALA A 146 -33.85 11.62 17.38
C ALA A 146 -34.39 11.24 15.99
N ALA A 147 -33.75 10.33 15.25
CA ALA A 147 -34.24 9.88 13.95
C ALA A 147 -35.61 9.19 14.03
N ASP A 148 -35.89 8.44 15.09
CA ASP A 148 -37.22 7.83 15.31
C ASP A 148 -38.28 8.91 15.64
N GLU A 149 -37.92 9.95 16.40
CA GLU A 149 -38.81 11.08 16.72
C GLU A 149 -39.07 12.00 15.49
N PHE A 150 -38.12 12.08 14.56
CA PHE A 150 -38.20 12.86 13.32
C PHE A 150 -38.58 12.02 12.09
N ARG A 151 -38.81 10.71 12.25
CA ARG A 151 -39.18 9.80 11.16
C ARG A 151 -40.54 10.17 10.55
N ASP A 152 -41.45 10.66 11.39
CA ASP A 152 -42.81 11.06 11.02
C ASP A 152 -43.00 12.59 10.94
N ASP A 153 -41.94 13.39 11.13
CA ASP A 153 -42.03 14.86 11.07
C ASP A 153 -42.20 15.31 9.59
N PRO A 154 -43.22 16.12 9.26
CA PRO A 154 -43.42 16.65 7.90
C PRO A 154 -42.33 17.62 7.41
N ASN A 155 -41.40 18.05 8.28
CA ASN A 155 -40.33 18.97 7.91
C ASN A 155 -39.11 18.29 7.28
N VAL A 156 -38.99 18.39 5.95
CA VAL A 156 -37.87 17.94 5.11
C VAL A 156 -36.50 18.35 5.65
N THR A 157 -36.40 19.57 6.17
CA THR A 157 -35.15 20.12 6.68
C THR A 157 -34.68 19.33 7.90
N ALA A 158 -35.60 18.89 8.76
CA ALA A 158 -35.28 18.14 9.96
C ALA A 158 -34.74 16.74 9.61
N ARG A 159 -35.39 16.02 8.68
CA ARG A 159 -34.95 14.68 8.23
C ARG A 159 -33.55 14.71 7.59
N ILE A 160 -33.31 15.67 6.69
CA ILE A 160 -32.00 15.86 6.05
C ILE A 160 -30.92 16.17 7.09
N VAL A 161 -31.21 17.04 8.08
CA VAL A 161 -30.27 17.40 9.15
C VAL A 161 -29.93 16.18 10.03
N VAL A 162 -30.91 15.35 10.36
CA VAL A 162 -30.69 14.14 11.16
C VAL A 162 -29.85 13.11 10.39
N MET A 163 -30.18 12.83 9.13
CA MET A 163 -29.42 11.90 8.29
C MET A 163 -27.99 12.39 8.04
N LEU A 164 -27.81 13.69 7.75
CA LEU A 164 -26.49 14.31 7.65
C LEU A 164 -25.73 14.19 8.98
N GLY A 165 -26.41 14.37 10.11
CA GLY A 165 -25.87 14.17 11.44
C GLY A 165 -25.33 12.75 11.66
N ILE A 166 -26.09 11.72 11.29
CA ILE A 166 -25.69 10.31 11.38
C ILE A 166 -24.46 10.04 10.49
N VAL A 167 -24.49 10.48 9.22
CA VAL A 167 -23.37 10.31 8.28
C VAL A 167 -22.11 10.98 8.81
N VAL A 168 -22.21 12.22 9.30
CA VAL A 168 -21.08 12.95 9.90
C VAL A 168 -20.53 12.18 11.10
N ASN A 169 -21.40 11.61 11.93
CA ASN A 169 -21.01 10.84 13.11
C ASN A 169 -20.21 9.58 12.73
N VAL A 170 -20.70 8.80 11.76
CA VAL A 170 -20.03 7.61 11.23
C VAL A 170 -18.68 7.97 10.61
N VAL A 171 -18.62 9.06 9.83
CA VAL A 171 -17.37 9.55 9.25
C VAL A 171 -16.37 9.96 10.34
N LEU A 172 -16.81 10.66 11.39
CA LEU A 172 -15.94 11.03 12.51
C LEU A 172 -15.46 9.79 13.28
N ALA A 173 -16.31 8.79 13.51
CA ALA A 173 -15.92 7.51 14.08
C ALA A 173 -14.85 6.82 13.23
N ALA A 174 -15.05 6.72 11.91
CA ALA A 174 -14.06 6.16 11.00
C ALA A 174 -12.73 6.93 11.04
N ILE A 175 -12.75 8.27 11.07
CA ILE A 175 -11.55 9.11 11.18
C ILE A 175 -10.81 8.86 12.51
N THR A 176 -11.53 8.82 13.63
CA THR A 176 -10.91 8.60 14.96
C THR A 176 -10.27 7.23 15.08
N LEU A 177 -10.92 6.19 14.55
CA LEU A 177 -10.39 4.83 14.47
C LEU A 177 -9.17 4.76 13.55
N ALA A 178 -9.24 5.36 12.35
CA ALA A 178 -8.10 5.44 11.43
C ALA A 178 -6.89 6.19 12.04
N LYS A 179 -7.15 7.14 12.95
CA LYS A 179 -6.14 7.84 13.75
C LYS A 179 -5.53 7.01 14.89
N GLY A 180 -5.93 5.75 15.03
CA GLY A 180 -5.44 4.79 16.01
C GLY A 180 -5.97 5.02 17.42
N LYS A 181 -7.10 5.73 17.57
CA LYS A 181 -7.69 6.04 18.88
C LYS A 181 -8.91 5.17 19.14
N LEU A 182 -8.68 3.87 19.29
CA LEU A 182 -9.72 2.85 19.45
C LEU A 182 -10.73 3.23 20.54
N TRP A 183 -10.26 3.54 21.75
CA TRP A 183 -11.11 3.93 22.88
C TRP A 183 -11.96 5.18 22.65
N THR A 184 -11.38 6.25 22.09
CA THR A 184 -12.17 7.47 21.81
C THR A 184 -13.12 7.29 20.65
N GLY A 185 -12.80 6.41 19.70
CA GLY A 185 -13.70 6.05 18.61
C GLY A 185 -14.88 5.23 19.12
N LEU A 186 -14.61 4.18 19.89
CA LEU A 186 -15.62 3.26 20.42
C LEU A 186 -16.57 3.92 21.41
N VAL A 187 -16.03 4.60 22.42
CA VAL A 187 -16.85 5.38 23.38
C VAL A 187 -17.48 6.60 22.69
N GLY A 188 -16.79 7.18 21.70
CA GLY A 188 -17.32 8.31 20.96
C GLY A 188 -18.56 7.99 20.12
N MET A 189 -18.79 6.74 19.74
CA MET A 189 -20.06 6.35 19.10
C MET A 189 -21.26 6.57 20.03
N PHE A 190 -21.07 6.51 21.35
CA PHE A 190 -22.12 6.84 22.33
C PHE A 190 -22.12 8.33 22.69
N PHE A 191 -20.97 9.01 22.54
CA PHE A 191 -20.80 10.43 22.89
C PHE A 191 -20.14 11.20 21.73
N PRO A 192 -20.92 11.75 20.78
CA PRO A 192 -20.41 12.35 19.54
C PRO A 192 -19.34 13.44 19.72
N VAL A 193 -19.39 14.19 20.84
CA VAL A 193 -18.40 15.20 21.20
C VAL A 193 -16.98 14.61 21.26
N LEU A 194 -16.84 13.37 21.75
CA LEU A 194 -15.55 12.68 21.79
C LEU A 194 -15.02 12.34 20.40
N LEU A 195 -15.90 12.10 19.43
CA LEU A 195 -15.51 11.86 18.03
C LEU A 195 -14.98 13.12 17.38
N VAL A 196 -15.62 14.28 17.61
CA VAL A 196 -15.13 15.57 17.13
C VAL A 196 -13.74 15.87 17.71
N VAL A 197 -13.58 15.74 19.03
CA VAL A 197 -12.28 15.93 19.70
C VAL A 197 -11.24 14.93 19.18
N GLY A 198 -11.63 13.66 19.03
CA GLY A 198 -10.78 12.61 18.48
C GLY A 198 -10.34 12.90 17.04
N ALA A 199 -11.24 13.44 16.21
CA ALA A 199 -11.04 13.73 14.81
C ALA A 199 -10.22 15.01 14.60
N ILE A 200 -10.30 16.02 15.46
CA ILE A 200 -9.46 17.22 15.40
C ILE A 200 -8.04 16.90 15.89
N ARG A 201 -7.92 16.15 16.99
CA ARG A 201 -6.64 15.90 17.67
C ARG A 201 -5.67 15.08 16.80
N ILE A 202 -4.37 15.32 16.97
CA ILE A 202 -3.28 14.65 16.23
C ILE A 202 -3.40 13.11 16.33
N ALA A 203 -3.10 12.41 15.23
CA ALA A 203 -3.16 10.96 15.12
C ALA A 203 -1.98 10.26 15.81
N ARG A 204 -2.14 8.99 16.20
CA ARG A 204 -1.06 8.23 16.84
C ARG A 204 0.07 7.90 15.86
N PRO A 205 1.36 7.87 16.26
CA PRO A 205 2.50 7.69 15.35
C PRO A 205 2.45 6.40 14.52
N ALA A 206 1.94 5.32 15.11
CA ALA A 206 1.81 4.01 14.46
C ALA A 206 0.48 3.83 13.69
N SER A 207 -0.45 4.78 13.75
CA SER A 207 -1.80 4.64 13.15
C SER A 207 -1.80 4.63 11.61
N PRO A 208 -2.79 3.99 10.96
CA PRO A 208 -3.02 4.12 9.52
C PRO A 208 -2.99 5.58 9.04
N TRP A 209 -3.62 6.48 9.79
CA TRP A 209 -3.64 7.92 9.49
C TRP A 209 -2.25 8.57 9.51
N ALA A 210 -1.42 8.30 10.52
CA ALA A 210 -0.07 8.84 10.56
C ALA A 210 0.79 8.27 9.41
N ARG A 211 0.63 6.99 9.09
CA ARG A 211 1.30 6.34 7.95
C ARG A 211 0.88 6.93 6.60
N TRP A 212 -0.36 7.39 6.49
CA TRP A 212 -0.89 7.99 5.26
C TRP A 212 -0.54 9.48 5.14
N PHE A 213 -0.72 10.25 6.22
CA PHE A 213 -0.71 11.72 6.19
C PHE A 213 0.48 12.39 6.90
N TYR A 214 1.09 11.78 7.93
CA TYR A 214 2.19 12.39 8.67
C TYR A 214 3.57 11.99 8.13
N ARG A 215 3.62 10.91 7.34
CA ARG A 215 4.86 10.37 6.75
C ARG A 215 5.60 11.32 5.80
N SER A 216 4.98 12.43 5.38
CA SER A 216 5.65 13.51 4.63
C SER A 216 5.99 14.69 5.53
N ARG A 217 5.21 15.00 6.58
CA ARG A 217 5.34 16.20 7.42
C ARG A 217 6.12 15.90 8.71
N GLU A 218 7.45 16.02 8.65
CA GLU A 218 8.40 15.77 9.76
C GLU A 218 7.94 16.41 11.08
N GLY A 219 7.69 17.73 11.11
CA GLY A 219 7.26 18.41 12.34
C GLY A 219 5.93 17.92 12.93
N LYS A 220 4.98 17.39 12.13
CA LYS A 220 3.72 16.83 12.66
C LYS A 220 3.90 15.41 13.18
N TYR A 221 4.77 14.62 12.55
CA TYR A 221 5.12 13.29 13.04
C TYR A 221 5.91 13.38 14.34
N ASP A 222 6.91 14.26 14.40
CA ASP A 222 7.73 14.47 15.62
C ASP A 222 6.88 15.03 16.77
N LYS A 223 5.93 15.93 16.47
CA LYS A 223 4.94 16.39 17.45
C LYS A 223 4.01 15.26 17.93
N ALA A 224 3.67 14.31 17.07
CA ALA A 224 2.88 13.14 17.45
C ALA A 224 3.69 12.20 18.36
N VAL A 225 4.96 11.95 18.04
CA VAL A 225 5.89 11.11 18.84
C VAL A 225 6.13 11.73 20.22
N ARG A 226 6.55 13.01 20.28
CA ARG A 226 6.80 13.72 21.54
C ARG A 226 5.58 13.75 22.46
N ARG A 227 4.38 13.84 21.89
CA ARG A 227 3.13 13.83 22.64
C ARG A 227 2.78 12.45 23.19
N GLU A 228 2.97 11.40 22.39
CA GLU A 228 2.76 10.02 22.82
C GLU A 228 3.66 9.70 24.01
N GLN A 229 4.93 10.13 23.94
CA GLN A 229 5.90 10.01 25.04
C GLN A 229 5.45 10.76 26.31
N ARG A 230 5.14 12.06 26.21
CA ARG A 230 4.78 12.87 27.40
C ARG A 230 3.49 12.48 28.10
N LEU A 231 2.42 12.24 27.33
CA LEU A 231 1.08 12.09 27.91
C LEU A 231 0.70 10.63 28.14
N ARG A 232 1.20 9.71 27.29
CA ARG A 232 0.68 8.35 27.26
C ARG A 232 1.61 7.36 27.92
N GLU A 233 2.93 7.49 27.82
CA GLU A 233 3.84 6.61 28.57
C GLU A 233 3.52 6.55 30.07
N PRO A 234 3.29 7.66 30.80
CA PRO A 234 2.94 7.57 32.22
C PRO A 234 1.61 6.85 32.45
N LEU A 235 0.62 7.05 31.58
CA LEU A 235 -0.68 6.35 31.66
C LEU A 235 -0.57 4.85 31.30
N ILE A 236 0.29 4.50 30.35
CA ILE A 236 0.57 3.10 29.99
C ILE A 236 1.31 2.43 31.14
N ARG A 237 2.28 3.10 31.78
CA ARG A 237 2.97 2.58 32.98
C ARG A 237 1.98 2.31 34.11
N TRP A 238 1.09 3.26 34.41
CA TRP A 238 0.03 3.07 35.40
C TRP A 238 -0.93 1.93 35.03
N LYS A 239 -1.36 1.87 33.77
CA LYS A 239 -2.20 0.79 33.27
C LYS A 239 -1.52 -0.58 33.40
N ILE A 240 -0.22 -0.67 33.06
CA ILE A 240 0.56 -1.89 33.18
C ILE A 240 0.60 -2.33 34.64
N VAL A 241 0.82 -1.41 35.59
CA VAL A 241 0.80 -1.74 37.04
C VAL A 241 -0.55 -2.33 37.46
N VAL A 242 -1.67 -1.76 37.02
CA VAL A 242 -3.02 -2.28 37.30
C VAL A 242 -3.24 -3.64 36.63
N GLN A 243 -2.82 -3.81 35.38
CA GLN A 243 -2.94 -5.06 34.64
C GLN A 243 -2.06 -6.17 35.22
N GLU A 244 -0.86 -5.85 35.68
CA GLU A 244 0.05 -6.79 36.33
C GLU A 244 -0.46 -7.21 37.72
N ALA A 245 -1.12 -6.32 38.45
CA ALA A 245 -1.84 -6.68 39.67
C ALA A 245 -2.98 -7.69 39.38
N LEU A 246 -3.70 -7.51 38.26
CA LEU A 246 -4.81 -8.37 37.86
C LEU A 246 -4.39 -9.65 37.12
N ALA A 247 -3.20 -9.71 36.49
CA ALA A 247 -2.81 -10.78 35.56
C ALA A 247 -1.40 -11.37 35.76
N GLY A 248 -0.57 -10.83 36.65
CA GLY A 248 0.83 -11.24 36.88
C GLY A 248 1.87 -10.34 36.19
N ARG A 249 3.15 -10.38 36.61
CA ARG A 249 4.23 -9.55 36.03
C ARG A 249 4.55 -9.97 34.59
N PHE A 250 4.65 -9.01 33.68
CA PHE A 250 5.04 -9.23 32.28
C PHE A 250 6.14 -8.23 31.90
N GLY A 251 7.37 -8.71 31.69
CA GLY A 251 8.59 -7.90 31.49
C GLY A 251 8.44 -6.68 30.55
N VAL A 252 9.20 -5.63 30.86
CA VAL A 252 9.19 -4.32 30.19
C VAL A 252 9.97 -4.40 28.87
N PRO A 253 9.45 -3.87 27.73
CA PRO A 253 10.24 -3.77 26.49
C PRO A 253 11.28 -2.65 26.55
N ASP A 254 12.46 -2.90 25.99
CA ASP A 254 13.51 -1.89 25.81
C ASP A 254 13.02 -0.72 24.94
N LEU A 255 13.18 0.50 25.47
CA LEU A 255 12.87 1.74 24.77
C LEU A 255 14.02 2.12 23.82
N PRO A 256 13.73 2.64 22.61
CA PRO A 256 14.76 3.23 21.76
C PRO A 256 15.35 4.48 22.43
N PRO A 257 16.68 4.71 22.29
CA PRO A 257 17.37 5.80 22.99
C PRO A 257 16.89 7.19 22.55
N ASP A 258 16.99 8.15 23.48
CA ASP A 258 16.54 9.52 23.31
C ASP A 258 17.25 10.25 22.16
N PRO A 259 16.52 11.08 21.38
CA PRO A 259 17.13 11.91 20.36
C PRO A 259 17.92 13.07 21.00
N VAL A 260 19.23 13.07 20.81
CA VAL A 260 20.13 14.15 21.21
C VAL A 260 19.80 15.46 20.47
N PRO A 261 19.76 16.63 21.15
CA PRO A 261 19.54 17.93 20.53
C PRO A 261 20.61 18.27 19.49
N GLU A 262 20.15 18.78 18.35
CA GLU A 262 20.93 19.02 17.14
C GLU A 262 21.68 20.36 17.23
N VAL A 263 23.02 20.33 17.27
CA VAL A 263 23.88 21.48 16.97
C VAL A 263 24.62 21.16 15.67
N VAL A 264 24.18 21.77 14.56
CA VAL A 264 24.88 21.67 13.28
C VAL A 264 25.70 22.92 13.09
N ALA A 265 27.01 22.80 13.34
CA ALA A 265 27.98 23.77 12.87
C ALA A 265 28.08 23.69 11.33
N ALA A 266 28.10 24.85 10.68
CA ALA A 266 28.30 24.93 9.23
C ALA A 266 29.71 24.45 8.87
N ALA A 267 29.81 23.42 8.03
CA ALA A 267 31.07 23.00 7.42
C ALA A 267 31.43 23.93 6.25
N PRO A 268 32.70 24.32 6.08
CA PRO A 268 33.14 25.18 4.99
C PRO A 268 33.36 24.36 3.69
N GLY A 269 33.01 24.95 2.54
CA GLY A 269 33.71 24.68 1.28
C GLY A 269 33.24 23.55 0.35
N GLY A 270 31.96 23.18 0.32
CA GLY A 270 31.44 22.18 -0.64
C GLY A 270 30.38 22.74 -1.60
N VAL A 271 30.29 22.15 -2.80
CA VAL A 271 29.28 22.38 -3.86
C VAL A 271 27.95 22.85 -3.28
N ALA A 272 27.38 23.95 -3.79
CA ALA A 272 26.14 24.53 -3.29
C ALA A 272 24.97 23.52 -3.35
N LEU A 273 24.72 22.81 -2.25
CA LEU A 273 23.66 21.82 -2.17
C LEU A 273 22.29 22.52 -2.23
N PRO A 274 21.32 22.01 -3.04
CA PRO A 274 19.99 22.61 -3.16
C PRO A 274 19.33 22.78 -1.80
N SER A 275 18.61 23.89 -1.58
CA SER A 275 18.03 24.23 -0.27
C SER A 275 17.30 23.05 0.39
N ARG A 276 17.37 22.94 1.73
CA ARG A 276 16.72 21.84 2.47
C ARG A 276 15.24 21.68 2.09
N ALA A 277 14.55 22.79 1.89
CA ALA A 277 13.15 22.81 1.44
C ALA A 277 12.99 22.23 0.03
N ALA A 278 13.82 22.63 -0.93
CA ALA A 278 13.79 22.09 -2.29
C ALA A 278 14.07 20.58 -2.31
N THR A 279 15.08 20.10 -1.56
CA THR A 279 15.38 18.67 -1.42
C THR A 279 14.23 17.91 -0.79
N ALA A 280 13.61 18.44 0.27
CA ALA A 280 12.46 17.80 0.91
C ALA A 280 11.24 17.71 -0.04
N VAL A 281 10.99 18.76 -0.84
CA VAL A 281 9.91 18.76 -1.84
C VAL A 281 10.21 17.79 -2.99
N ARG A 282 11.44 17.76 -3.51
CA ARG A 282 11.89 16.78 -4.52
C ARG A 282 11.74 15.35 -3.99
N TRP A 283 12.23 15.07 -2.77
CA TRP A 283 12.11 13.75 -2.14
C TRP A 283 10.65 13.31 -1.91
N ARG A 284 9.79 14.22 -1.45
CA ARG A 284 8.35 13.94 -1.32
C ARG A 284 7.71 13.60 -2.65
N ARG A 285 8.06 14.31 -3.73
CA ARG A 285 7.56 14.03 -5.08
C ARG A 285 8.02 12.64 -5.56
N VAL A 286 9.30 12.30 -5.42
CA VAL A 286 9.85 10.97 -5.75
C VAL A 286 9.10 9.88 -4.98
N ARG A 287 8.99 10.05 -3.66
CA ARG A 287 8.30 9.10 -2.79
C ARG A 287 6.82 8.96 -3.10
N HIS A 288 6.15 10.02 -3.56
CA HIS A 288 4.75 9.95 -3.97
C HIS A 288 4.60 9.19 -5.29
N ARG A 289 5.46 9.46 -6.28
CA ARG A 289 5.45 8.80 -7.59
C ARG A 289 5.76 7.30 -7.51
N LEU A 290 6.75 6.93 -6.69
CA LEU A 290 7.16 5.53 -6.52
C LEU A 290 6.31 4.77 -5.50
N ARG A 291 5.31 5.42 -4.89
CA ARG A 291 4.43 4.77 -3.91
C ARG A 291 3.50 3.81 -4.62
N VAL A 292 3.47 2.57 -4.15
CA VAL A 292 2.41 1.62 -4.54
C VAL A 292 1.07 2.16 -4.04
N VAL A 293 0.16 2.41 -4.98
CA VAL A 293 -1.23 2.74 -4.67
C VAL A 293 -2.00 1.41 -4.67
N PRO A 294 -2.69 1.05 -3.59
CA PRO A 294 -3.51 -0.16 -3.58
C PRO A 294 -4.55 -0.08 -4.70
N THR A 295 -4.63 -1.12 -5.52
CA THR A 295 -5.54 -1.21 -6.69
C THR A 295 -6.98 -0.94 -6.28
N TRP A 296 -7.44 -1.61 -5.23
CA TRP A 296 -8.82 -1.56 -4.70
C TRP A 296 -9.18 -0.30 -3.92
N ARG A 297 -8.21 0.57 -3.59
CA ARG A 297 -8.49 1.74 -2.77
C ARG A 297 -9.48 2.70 -3.44
N LEU A 298 -9.35 2.91 -4.75
CA LEU A 298 -10.23 3.82 -5.48
C LEU A 298 -11.64 3.21 -5.67
N PRO A 299 -11.79 1.95 -6.15
CA PRO A 299 -13.09 1.28 -6.21
C PRO A 299 -13.85 1.30 -4.88
N VAL A 300 -13.20 0.95 -3.76
CA VAL A 300 -13.83 0.96 -2.45
C VAL A 300 -14.32 2.35 -2.06
N ILE A 301 -13.52 3.40 -2.32
CA ILE A 301 -13.94 4.78 -2.05
C ILE A 301 -15.16 5.16 -2.90
N LEU A 302 -15.18 4.80 -4.18
CA LEU A 302 -16.29 5.12 -5.08
C LEU A 302 -17.58 4.39 -4.68
N VAL A 303 -17.49 3.13 -4.27
CA VAL A 303 -18.65 2.39 -3.74
C VAL A 303 -19.17 3.01 -2.46
N LEU A 304 -18.29 3.39 -1.53
CA LEU A 304 -18.72 4.09 -0.31
C LEU A 304 -19.40 5.42 -0.61
N ILE A 305 -18.87 6.18 -1.59
CA ILE A 305 -19.50 7.42 -2.06
C ILE A 305 -20.87 7.11 -2.68
N ALA A 306 -21.00 6.04 -3.47
CA ALA A 306 -22.26 5.64 -4.09
C ALA A 306 -23.33 5.24 -3.06
N ILE A 307 -22.94 4.51 -2.00
CA ILE A 307 -23.84 4.15 -0.89
C ILE A 307 -24.36 5.43 -0.20
N VAL A 308 -23.46 6.35 0.15
CA VAL A 308 -23.83 7.62 0.78
C VAL A 308 -24.70 8.46 -0.16
N ALA A 309 -24.37 8.51 -1.45
CA ALA A 309 -25.14 9.23 -2.45
C ALA A 309 -26.55 8.62 -2.62
N ALA A 310 -26.69 7.30 -2.64
CA ALA A 310 -27.99 6.63 -2.72
C ALA A 310 -28.88 6.99 -1.53
N LEU A 311 -28.34 6.89 -0.31
CA LEU A 311 -29.08 7.26 0.91
C LEU A 311 -29.53 8.74 0.89
N LEU A 312 -28.68 9.65 0.40
CA LEU A 312 -29.04 11.06 0.25
C LEU A 312 -30.10 11.27 -0.83
N CYS A 313 -29.98 10.61 -1.99
CA CYS A 313 -30.91 10.82 -3.10
C CYS A 313 -32.30 10.26 -2.79
N ILE A 314 -32.38 9.10 -2.11
CA ILE A 314 -33.65 8.55 -1.63
C ILE A 314 -34.39 9.57 -0.76
N THR A 315 -33.72 10.19 0.21
CA THR A 315 -34.35 11.23 1.05
C THR A 315 -34.74 12.49 0.28
N ILE A 316 -34.05 12.81 -0.80
CA ILE A 316 -34.38 13.98 -1.63
C ILE A 316 -35.60 13.67 -2.51
N ASP A 317 -35.69 12.47 -3.04
CA ASP A 317 -36.77 12.04 -3.93
C ASP A 317 -38.14 11.98 -3.24
N GLU A 318 -38.19 11.51 -1.98
CA GLU A 318 -39.40 11.58 -1.13
C GLU A 318 -40.01 13.00 -1.09
N ASN A 319 -39.19 14.03 -1.27
CA ASN A 319 -39.57 15.42 -1.11
C ASN A 319 -39.74 16.20 -2.42
N LEU A 320 -39.26 15.67 -3.55
CA LEU A 320 -39.36 16.33 -4.86
C LEU A 320 -40.70 16.08 -5.54
N GLY A 321 -41.43 15.02 -5.17
CA GLY A 321 -42.80 14.78 -5.64
C GLY A 321 -42.94 14.77 -7.16
N LEU A 322 -41.94 14.23 -7.88
CA LEU A 322 -42.01 14.09 -9.33
C LEU A 322 -43.02 12.98 -9.66
N ASP A 323 -44.09 13.33 -10.36
CA ASP A 323 -45.14 12.40 -10.76
C ASP A 323 -44.70 11.62 -12.00
N VAL A 324 -43.97 10.53 -11.78
CA VAL A 324 -43.43 9.64 -12.81
C VAL A 324 -43.82 8.21 -12.48
N ASP A 325 -44.22 7.43 -13.47
CA ASP A 325 -44.63 6.03 -13.27
C ASP A 325 -43.54 5.18 -12.57
N SER A 326 -43.85 4.72 -11.36
CA SER A 326 -42.93 3.96 -10.50
C SER A 326 -42.54 2.61 -11.12
N GLY A 327 -43.44 1.98 -11.88
CA GLY A 327 -43.15 0.75 -12.63
C GLY A 327 -42.09 0.96 -13.71
N THR A 328 -42.17 2.07 -14.44
CA THR A 328 -41.17 2.47 -15.44
C THR A 328 -39.82 2.76 -14.78
N LEU A 329 -39.79 3.50 -13.67
CA LEU A 329 -38.54 3.80 -12.95
C LEU A 329 -37.89 2.53 -12.37
N ALA A 330 -38.67 1.63 -11.77
CA ALA A 330 -38.19 0.34 -11.28
C ALA A 330 -37.58 -0.50 -12.40
N THR A 331 -38.24 -0.52 -13.56
CA THR A 331 -37.74 -1.23 -14.75
C THR A 331 -36.43 -0.61 -15.25
N VAL A 332 -36.34 0.72 -15.36
CA VAL A 332 -35.13 1.42 -15.78
C VAL A 332 -33.97 1.16 -14.82
N LEU A 333 -34.19 1.28 -13.52
CA LEU A 333 -33.17 1.00 -12.51
C LEU A 333 -32.74 -0.46 -12.50
N GLY A 334 -33.67 -1.40 -12.69
CA GLY A 334 -33.38 -2.82 -12.84
C GLY A 334 -32.54 -3.13 -14.09
N VAL A 335 -32.86 -2.51 -15.23
CA VAL A 335 -32.07 -2.61 -16.47
C VAL A 335 -30.66 -2.05 -16.26
N ILE A 336 -30.52 -0.89 -15.62
CA ILE A 336 -29.22 -0.29 -15.31
C ILE A 336 -28.42 -1.20 -14.38
N ALA A 337 -29.03 -1.72 -13.31
CA ALA A 337 -28.39 -2.63 -12.37
C ALA A 337 -27.91 -3.92 -13.06
N GLY A 338 -28.76 -4.55 -13.86
CA GLY A 338 -28.40 -5.77 -14.61
C GLY A 338 -27.28 -5.53 -15.64
N ALA A 339 -27.36 -4.41 -16.38
CA ALA A 339 -26.34 -4.04 -17.35
C ALA A 339 -24.98 -3.74 -16.69
N THR A 340 -24.97 -2.98 -15.59
CA THR A 340 -23.75 -2.62 -14.87
C THR A 340 -23.14 -3.81 -14.11
N ALA A 341 -23.95 -4.75 -13.61
CA ALA A 341 -23.46 -6.01 -13.05
C ALA A 341 -22.69 -6.83 -14.10
N THR A 342 -23.31 -7.03 -15.28
CA THR A 342 -22.70 -7.74 -16.41
C THR A 342 -21.42 -7.05 -16.89
N LEU A 343 -21.47 -5.72 -17.02
CA LEU A 343 -20.33 -4.90 -17.41
C LEU A 343 -19.17 -5.00 -16.42
N THR A 344 -19.46 -5.00 -15.12
CA THR A 344 -18.46 -5.17 -14.05
C THR A 344 -17.74 -6.51 -14.18
N GLY A 345 -18.49 -7.59 -14.44
CA GLY A 345 -17.91 -8.91 -14.70
C GLY A 345 -16.98 -8.92 -15.91
N LEU A 346 -17.43 -8.36 -17.04
CA LEU A 346 -16.63 -8.28 -18.27
C LEU A 346 -15.35 -7.45 -18.08
N VAL A 347 -15.44 -6.36 -17.33
CA VAL A 347 -14.31 -5.49 -16.99
C VAL A 347 -13.31 -6.20 -16.10
N PHE A 348 -13.78 -6.94 -15.09
CA PHE A 348 -12.91 -7.74 -14.24
C PHE A 348 -12.17 -8.80 -15.05
N THR A 349 -12.86 -9.48 -15.97
CA THR A 349 -12.26 -10.45 -16.90
C THR A 349 -11.23 -9.78 -17.81
N ALA A 350 -11.56 -8.64 -18.44
CA ALA A 350 -10.65 -7.93 -19.33
C ALA A 350 -9.39 -7.42 -18.62
N VAL A 351 -9.54 -6.85 -17.41
CA VAL A 351 -8.42 -6.37 -16.59
C VAL A 351 -7.55 -7.56 -16.13
N THR A 352 -8.16 -8.66 -15.72
CA THR A 352 -7.43 -9.86 -15.30
C THR A 352 -6.69 -10.49 -16.47
N LEU A 353 -7.31 -10.58 -17.64
CA LEU A 353 -6.68 -11.09 -18.86
C LEU A 353 -5.51 -10.20 -19.30
N ALA A 354 -5.65 -8.88 -19.22
CA ALA A 354 -4.55 -7.95 -19.49
C ALA A 354 -3.37 -8.15 -18.52
N MET A 355 -3.65 -8.36 -17.22
CA MET A 355 -2.61 -8.66 -16.23
C MET A 355 -1.96 -10.03 -16.49
N GLN A 356 -2.76 -11.05 -16.84
CA GLN A 356 -2.27 -12.39 -17.16
C GLN A 356 -1.37 -12.37 -18.40
N PHE A 357 -1.77 -11.69 -19.46
CA PHE A 357 -0.96 -11.51 -20.67
C PHE A 357 0.36 -10.78 -20.35
N GLY A 358 0.31 -9.70 -19.57
CA GLY A 358 1.51 -9.00 -19.12
C GLY A 358 2.47 -9.89 -18.33
N ALA A 359 1.94 -10.77 -17.47
CA ALA A 359 2.72 -11.69 -16.65
C ALA A 359 3.37 -12.82 -17.47
N SER A 360 2.59 -13.50 -18.32
CA SER A 360 3.04 -14.69 -19.05
C SER A 360 3.76 -14.35 -20.35
N GLN A 361 3.20 -13.44 -21.16
CA GLN A 361 3.65 -13.20 -22.52
C GLN A 361 4.68 -12.06 -22.64
N ILE A 362 4.77 -11.14 -21.66
CA ILE A 362 5.61 -9.92 -21.80
C ILE A 362 6.71 -9.86 -20.74
N SER A 363 6.48 -9.23 -19.59
CA SER A 363 7.44 -9.19 -18.48
C SER A 363 6.68 -8.90 -17.19
N VAL A 364 7.01 -9.66 -16.13
CA VAL A 364 6.41 -9.50 -14.80
C VAL A 364 6.60 -8.09 -14.25
N ARG A 365 7.61 -7.35 -14.73
CA ARG A 365 7.93 -5.98 -14.34
C ARG A 365 6.89 -4.95 -14.80
N VAL A 366 6.06 -5.30 -15.78
CA VAL A 366 5.04 -4.43 -16.38
C VAL A 366 3.72 -4.49 -15.59
N ILE A 367 3.44 -5.59 -14.89
CA ILE A 367 2.16 -5.78 -14.17
C ILE A 367 1.82 -4.60 -13.23
N PRO A 368 2.75 -4.10 -12.40
CA PRO A 368 2.37 -3.02 -11.49
C PRO A 368 2.31 -1.66 -12.19
N MET A 369 2.69 -1.55 -13.48
CA MET A 369 2.33 -0.41 -14.34
C MET A 369 0.86 -0.48 -14.73
N LEU A 370 0.38 -1.66 -15.15
CA LEU A 370 -1.03 -1.90 -15.48
C LEU A 370 -1.95 -1.65 -14.28
N GLN A 371 -1.56 -2.13 -13.10
CA GLN A 371 -2.30 -1.91 -11.85
C GLN A 371 -2.42 -0.43 -11.45
N ARG A 372 -1.54 0.44 -11.95
CA ARG A 372 -1.56 1.88 -11.67
C ARG A 372 -2.34 2.68 -12.70
N GLU A 373 -2.72 2.06 -13.81
CA GLU A 373 -3.40 2.74 -14.89
C GLU A 373 -4.73 3.36 -14.40
N PRO A 374 -4.92 4.68 -14.53
CA PRO A 374 -6.09 5.36 -13.99
C PRO A 374 -7.37 4.83 -14.63
N VAL A 375 -7.39 4.63 -15.95
CA VAL A 375 -8.59 4.16 -16.67
C VAL A 375 -9.10 2.84 -16.08
N MET A 376 -8.23 1.83 -15.93
CA MET A 376 -8.63 0.54 -15.36
C MET A 376 -9.23 0.68 -13.94
N ARG A 377 -8.62 1.51 -13.09
CA ARG A 377 -9.06 1.69 -11.69
C ARG A 377 -10.36 2.47 -11.57
N TRP A 378 -10.52 3.51 -12.39
CA TRP A 378 -11.75 4.30 -12.46
C TRP A 378 -12.89 3.47 -13.04
N SER A 379 -12.66 2.73 -14.12
CA SER A 379 -13.67 1.85 -14.73
C SER A 379 -14.21 0.82 -13.73
N VAL A 380 -13.34 0.02 -13.09
CA VAL A 380 -13.77 -0.97 -12.06
C VAL A 380 -14.58 -0.30 -10.94
N GLY A 381 -14.11 0.85 -10.46
CA GLY A 381 -14.76 1.57 -9.37
C GLY A 381 -16.11 2.18 -9.73
N PHE A 382 -16.23 2.80 -10.91
CA PHE A 382 -17.47 3.41 -11.37
C PHE A 382 -18.52 2.36 -11.71
N PHE A 383 -18.18 1.25 -12.37
CA PHE A 383 -19.16 0.21 -12.66
C PHE A 383 -19.75 -0.42 -11.40
N LEU A 384 -18.89 -0.72 -10.42
CA LEU A 384 -19.35 -1.24 -9.14
C LEU A 384 -20.15 -0.20 -8.35
N ALA A 385 -19.76 1.08 -8.41
CA ALA A 385 -20.48 2.18 -7.78
C ALA A 385 -21.87 2.39 -8.39
N THR A 386 -21.99 2.44 -9.72
CA THR A 386 -23.28 2.57 -10.42
C THR A 386 -24.17 1.37 -10.12
N PHE A 387 -23.62 0.15 -10.13
CA PHE A 387 -24.36 -1.06 -9.76
C PHE A 387 -24.94 -0.97 -8.35
N VAL A 388 -24.12 -0.65 -7.35
CA VAL A 388 -24.56 -0.54 -5.94
C VAL A 388 -25.58 0.59 -5.78
N PHE A 389 -25.37 1.74 -6.41
CA PHE A 389 -26.31 2.86 -6.38
C PHE A 389 -27.67 2.46 -6.95
N SER A 390 -27.71 1.88 -8.16
CA SER A 390 -28.95 1.48 -8.81
C SER A 390 -29.70 0.38 -8.07
N VAL A 391 -29.00 -0.60 -7.49
CA VAL A 391 -29.62 -1.65 -6.67
C VAL A 391 -30.21 -1.06 -5.38
N MET A 392 -29.51 -0.15 -4.71
CA MET A 392 -30.02 0.46 -3.49
C MET A 392 -31.31 1.26 -3.75
N VAL A 393 -31.34 2.08 -4.79
CA VAL A 393 -32.53 2.87 -5.17
C VAL A 393 -33.66 1.94 -5.64
N ALA A 394 -33.36 0.91 -6.43
CA ALA A 394 -34.37 -0.06 -6.87
C ALA A 394 -34.96 -0.86 -5.70
N MET A 395 -34.12 -1.25 -4.73
CA MET A 395 -34.56 -1.98 -3.54
C MET A 395 -35.41 -1.10 -2.63
N ASP A 396 -35.07 0.17 -2.48
CA ASP A 396 -35.86 1.15 -1.73
C ASP A 396 -37.27 1.31 -2.34
N LEU A 397 -37.34 1.52 -3.66
CA LEU A 397 -38.60 1.59 -4.42
C LEU A 397 -39.43 0.29 -4.32
N ALA A 398 -38.78 -0.87 -4.19
CA ALA A 398 -39.47 -2.15 -4.02
C ALA A 398 -40.01 -2.37 -2.60
N LEU A 399 -39.52 -1.62 -1.61
CA LEU A 399 -39.90 -1.71 -0.21
C LEU A 399 -40.92 -0.64 0.21
N THR A 400 -41.04 0.46 -0.53
CA THR A 400 -42.00 1.56 -0.31
C THR A 400 -43.35 1.30 -0.99
N GLY A 401 -44.43 1.87 -0.45
CA GLY A 401 -45.80 1.66 -0.95
C GLY A 401 -46.11 2.49 -2.21
N PRO A 402 -47.24 2.24 -2.91
CA PRO A 402 -47.65 3.01 -4.10
C PRO A 402 -47.86 4.52 -3.86
N ASP A 403 -48.09 4.91 -2.60
CA ASP A 403 -48.39 6.28 -2.19
C ASP A 403 -47.14 7.08 -1.76
N ASP A 404 -45.95 6.46 -1.73
CA ASP A 404 -44.68 7.12 -1.40
C ASP A 404 -44.04 7.77 -2.65
N GLY A 405 -43.28 8.87 -2.45
CA GLY A 405 -42.70 9.65 -3.54
C GLY A 405 -41.81 8.85 -4.51
N THR A 406 -41.92 9.11 -5.81
CA THR A 406 -41.18 8.34 -6.83
C THR A 406 -39.72 8.81 -7.01
N PRO A 407 -38.76 7.89 -7.25
CA PRO A 407 -37.33 8.21 -7.24
C PRO A 407 -36.83 8.87 -8.55
N GLY A 408 -37.39 10.03 -8.89
CA GLY A 408 -37.08 10.73 -10.14
C GLY A 408 -35.64 11.24 -10.25
N ALA A 409 -35.13 11.93 -9.22
CA ALA A 409 -33.76 12.46 -9.22
C ALA A 409 -32.73 11.34 -9.09
N SER A 410 -32.99 10.32 -8.27
CA SER A 410 -32.11 9.14 -8.18
C SER A 410 -32.03 8.41 -9.52
N THR A 411 -33.14 8.26 -10.23
CA THR A 411 -33.15 7.62 -11.56
C THR A 411 -32.39 8.45 -12.60
N ALA A 412 -32.52 9.78 -12.57
CA ALA A 412 -31.74 10.68 -13.44
C ALA A 412 -30.23 10.58 -13.15
N ILE A 413 -29.83 10.50 -11.88
CA ILE A 413 -28.44 10.30 -11.48
C ILE A 413 -27.94 8.91 -11.91
N ALA A 414 -28.74 7.86 -11.76
CA ALA A 414 -28.41 6.52 -12.24
C ALA A 414 -28.20 6.49 -13.77
N ALA A 415 -29.07 7.17 -14.53
CA ALA A 415 -28.93 7.31 -15.98
C ALA A 415 -27.64 8.06 -16.35
N PHE A 416 -27.33 9.16 -15.66
CA PHE A 416 -26.07 9.91 -15.85
C PHE A 416 -24.83 9.03 -15.55
N LEU A 417 -24.83 8.32 -14.43
CA LEU A 417 -23.75 7.39 -14.06
C LEU A 417 -23.59 6.26 -15.08
N THR A 418 -24.68 5.83 -15.71
CA THR A 418 -24.66 4.84 -16.81
C THR A 418 -23.98 5.40 -18.06
N VAL A 419 -24.25 6.65 -18.44
CA VAL A 419 -23.54 7.31 -19.55
C VAL A 419 -22.04 7.45 -19.27
N VAL A 420 -21.66 7.89 -18.06
CA VAL A 420 -20.26 7.97 -17.64
C VAL A 420 -19.59 6.59 -17.70
N SER A 421 -20.32 5.56 -17.27
CA SER A 421 -19.90 4.16 -17.32
C SER A 421 -19.68 3.70 -18.78
N ALA A 422 -20.58 4.00 -19.71
CA ALA A 422 -20.40 3.67 -21.13
C ALA A 422 -19.14 4.32 -21.73
N ILE A 423 -18.86 5.59 -21.42
CA ILE A 423 -17.63 6.28 -21.85
C ILE A 423 -16.39 5.62 -21.26
N LEU A 424 -16.41 5.29 -19.96
CA LEU A 424 -15.31 4.60 -19.28
C LEU A 424 -15.09 3.18 -19.82
N PHE A 425 -16.13 2.52 -20.33
CA PHE A 425 -16.03 1.21 -20.94
C PHE A 425 -15.27 1.29 -22.27
N VAL A 426 -15.61 2.24 -23.15
CA VAL A 426 -14.89 2.46 -24.40
C VAL A 426 -13.42 2.81 -24.12
N ALA A 427 -13.16 3.68 -23.13
CA ALA A 427 -11.80 4.00 -22.71
C ALA A 427 -11.04 2.78 -22.19
N LEU A 428 -11.69 1.90 -21.43
CA LEU A 428 -11.09 0.67 -20.93
C LEU A 428 -10.71 -0.27 -22.08
N VAL A 429 -11.62 -0.50 -23.03
CA VAL A 429 -11.38 -1.38 -24.18
C VAL A 429 -10.18 -0.87 -24.98
N SER A 430 -10.14 0.44 -25.25
CA SER A 430 -8.98 1.08 -25.91
C SER A 430 -7.69 0.85 -25.12
N LYS A 431 -7.73 1.01 -23.79
CA LYS A 431 -6.55 0.82 -22.94
C LYS A 431 -6.08 -0.63 -22.88
N VAL A 432 -7.00 -1.59 -22.79
CA VAL A 432 -6.67 -3.02 -22.84
C VAL A 432 -6.04 -3.36 -24.18
N GLY A 433 -6.62 -2.91 -25.30
CA GLY A 433 -6.03 -3.08 -26.62
C GLY A 433 -4.62 -2.50 -26.75
N ALA A 434 -4.39 -1.31 -26.18
CA ALA A 434 -3.08 -0.67 -26.14
C ALA A 434 -2.04 -1.48 -25.35
N VAL A 435 -2.46 -2.14 -24.27
CA VAL A 435 -1.58 -2.99 -23.44
C VAL A 435 -1.25 -4.31 -24.12
N LEU A 436 -2.20 -4.88 -24.87
CA LEU A 436 -1.99 -6.11 -25.63
C LEU A 436 -1.11 -5.89 -26.87
N ASN A 437 -1.01 -4.64 -27.37
CA ASN A 437 -0.13 -4.28 -28.47
C ASN A 437 1.31 -4.07 -27.96
N VAL A 438 2.21 -5.01 -28.31
CA VAL A 438 3.62 -4.99 -27.88
C VAL A 438 4.32 -3.68 -28.23
N ALA A 439 4.09 -3.12 -29.42
CA ALA A 439 4.74 -1.88 -29.83
C ALA A 439 4.29 -0.66 -29.00
N GLN A 440 2.99 -0.56 -28.70
CA GLN A 440 2.47 0.50 -27.82
C GLN A 440 3.00 0.34 -26.39
N LEU A 441 3.06 -0.89 -25.90
CA LEU A 441 3.60 -1.18 -24.59
C LEU A 441 5.10 -0.85 -24.48
N MET A 442 5.89 -1.24 -25.48
CA MET A 442 7.32 -0.93 -25.55
C MET A 442 7.55 0.58 -25.53
N ARG A 443 6.76 1.34 -26.31
CA ARG A 443 6.78 2.81 -26.28
C ARG A 443 6.47 3.38 -24.90
N TRP A 444 5.52 2.78 -24.18
CA TRP A 444 5.17 3.20 -22.82
C TRP A 444 6.30 2.90 -21.82
N ILE A 445 6.90 1.71 -21.88
CA ILE A 445 8.06 1.33 -21.04
C ILE A 445 9.24 2.27 -21.32
N ALA A 446 9.55 2.52 -22.59
CA ALA A 446 10.61 3.44 -22.99
C ALA A 446 10.34 4.88 -22.52
N ALA A 447 9.08 5.35 -22.57
CA ALA A 447 8.70 6.67 -22.06
C ALA A 447 8.92 6.78 -20.54
N ASP A 448 8.56 5.75 -19.77
CA ASP A 448 8.84 5.66 -18.34
C ASP A 448 10.35 5.60 -18.06
N GLY A 449 11.09 4.84 -18.87
CA GLY A 449 12.54 4.78 -18.86
C GLY A 449 13.17 6.16 -19.05
N ARG A 450 12.83 6.88 -20.12
CA ARG A 450 13.27 8.27 -20.37
C ARG A 450 12.91 9.22 -19.23
N ALA A 451 11.70 9.10 -18.67
CA ALA A 451 11.30 9.90 -17.51
C ALA A 451 12.13 9.59 -16.26
N SER A 452 12.55 8.34 -16.08
CA SER A 452 13.46 7.94 -15.00
C SER A 452 14.89 8.46 -15.22
N ILE A 453 15.38 8.49 -16.47
CA ILE A 453 16.67 9.07 -16.85
C ILE A 453 16.71 10.54 -16.46
N ARG A 454 15.73 11.36 -16.89
CA ARG A 454 15.64 12.79 -16.53
C ARG A 454 15.57 13.04 -15.02
N ARG A 455 15.03 12.09 -14.26
CA ARG A 455 14.92 12.19 -12.79
C ARG A 455 16.25 11.89 -12.10
N LEU A 456 16.95 10.83 -12.53
CA LEU A 456 18.23 10.44 -11.93
C LEU A 456 19.38 11.35 -12.40
N TYR A 457 19.29 11.86 -13.64
CA TYR A 457 20.27 12.73 -14.28
C TYR A 457 19.58 13.98 -14.87
N PRO A 458 19.29 15.01 -14.06
CA PRO A 458 18.61 16.24 -14.50
C PRO A 458 19.45 17.08 -15.49
N GLU A 459 18.84 17.88 -16.35
CA GLU A 459 19.58 18.71 -17.34
C GLU A 459 20.41 19.84 -16.73
N GLU A 460 20.05 20.34 -15.54
CA GLU A 460 20.88 21.25 -14.72
C GLU A 460 22.30 20.64 -14.49
N SER A 461 22.38 19.31 -14.51
CA SER A 461 23.64 18.56 -14.46
C SER A 461 24.34 18.45 -15.82
N LEU A 462 24.03 19.24 -16.84
CA LEU A 462 24.84 19.29 -18.07
C LEU A 462 25.50 20.67 -18.21
N GLU A 463 24.85 21.71 -17.70
CA GLU A 463 25.25 23.12 -17.90
C GLU A 463 26.22 23.64 -16.84
N THR A 464 26.26 23.05 -15.65
CA THR A 464 27.11 23.54 -14.57
C THR A 464 28.57 23.11 -14.79
N GLN A 465 29.35 23.92 -15.49
CA GLN A 465 30.82 23.83 -15.46
C GLN A 465 31.27 24.06 -14.00
N VAL A 466 31.81 23.02 -13.37
CA VAL A 466 32.47 23.19 -12.08
C VAL A 466 33.75 23.98 -12.39
N PRO A 467 34.02 25.14 -11.75
CA PRO A 467 35.35 25.73 -11.80
C PRO A 467 36.33 24.65 -11.37
N ASN A 468 37.48 24.54 -12.04
CA ASN A 468 38.53 23.56 -11.77
C ASN A 468 39.05 23.71 -10.33
N VAL A 469 38.28 23.25 -9.36
CA VAL A 469 38.67 23.11 -7.97
C VAL A 469 39.42 21.79 -7.96
N ALA A 470 40.75 21.88 -7.81
CA ALA A 470 41.59 20.72 -7.59
C ALA A 470 40.91 19.80 -6.58
N PRO A 471 40.90 18.47 -6.80
CA PRO A 471 40.31 17.55 -5.84
C PRO A 471 40.92 17.87 -4.48
N THR A 472 40.08 18.36 -3.55
CA THR A 472 40.46 18.39 -2.14
C THR A 472 41.02 17.01 -1.85
N PRO A 473 42.25 16.88 -1.32
CA PRO A 473 42.81 15.59 -1.01
C PRO A 473 41.73 14.82 -0.26
N ASP A 474 41.54 13.53 -0.58
CA ASP A 474 40.87 12.59 0.32
C ASP A 474 41.50 12.87 1.69
N THR A 475 40.86 13.68 2.54
CA THR A 475 41.25 13.79 3.94
C THR A 475 41.12 12.37 4.38
N ALA A 476 42.24 11.70 4.63
CA ALA A 476 42.32 10.28 4.89
C ALA A 476 41.36 9.97 6.03
N LEU A 477 40.11 9.66 5.66
CA LEU A 477 39.13 9.18 6.59
C LEU A 477 39.70 7.84 7.01
N ASP A 478 39.73 7.63 8.31
CA ASP A 478 40.17 6.36 8.86
C ASP A 478 39.29 5.23 8.27
N GLU A 479 39.86 4.47 7.34
CA GLU A 479 39.17 3.38 6.66
C GLU A 479 38.98 2.17 7.60
N GLU A 480 39.75 2.09 8.70
CA GLU A 480 39.57 1.07 9.74
C GLU A 480 38.29 1.34 10.54
N SER A 481 37.92 2.61 10.71
CA SER A 481 36.66 3.04 11.35
C SER A 481 35.48 2.90 10.38
N ARG A 482 35.09 1.65 10.10
CA ARG A 482 33.96 1.30 9.22
C ARG A 482 32.81 0.66 10.00
N HIS A 483 31.70 1.38 10.13
CA HIS A 483 30.46 0.88 10.73
C HIS A 483 29.41 0.57 9.68
N VAL A 484 28.82 -0.63 9.70
CA VAL A 484 27.80 -1.02 8.72
C VAL A 484 26.40 -0.90 9.32
N ILE A 485 25.56 -0.07 8.69
CA ILE A 485 24.15 0.06 9.04
C ILE A 485 23.38 -1.10 8.40
N MET A 486 22.72 -1.87 9.27
CA MET A 486 21.99 -3.08 8.89
C MET A 486 20.50 -2.79 8.74
N LEU A 487 19.85 -3.38 7.72
CA LEU A 487 18.40 -3.31 7.60
C LEU A 487 17.73 -4.32 8.55
N ARG A 488 17.57 -3.92 9.82
CA ARG A 488 16.91 -4.73 10.86
C ARG A 488 15.38 -4.62 10.80
N GLU A 489 14.86 -3.40 10.68
CA GLU A 489 13.41 -3.18 10.63
C GLU A 489 12.86 -3.50 9.23
N ILE A 490 12.08 -4.58 9.15
CA ILE A 490 11.38 -4.95 7.93
C ILE A 490 10.13 -4.06 7.83
N GLY A 491 10.22 -3.02 7.01
CA GLY A 491 9.02 -2.28 6.61
C GLY A 491 8.03 -3.22 5.92
N SER A 492 6.72 -3.02 6.13
CA SER A 492 5.65 -3.78 5.45
C SER A 492 5.56 -3.52 3.92
N ARG A 493 6.61 -2.98 3.30
CA ARG A 493 6.63 -2.41 1.95
C ARG A 493 7.84 -2.92 1.21
N GLY A 494 7.77 -4.17 0.78
CA GLY A 494 8.78 -4.84 -0.02
C GLY A 494 10.22 -4.70 0.50
N ARG A 495 11.15 -5.20 -0.29
CA ARG A 495 12.57 -5.25 0.05
C ARG A 495 13.47 -4.68 -1.03
N VAL A 496 12.88 -4.22 -2.12
CA VAL A 496 13.61 -3.68 -3.25
C VAL A 496 13.91 -2.20 -3.00
N LEU A 497 15.18 -1.80 -3.10
CA LEU A 497 15.57 -0.40 -3.02
C LEU A 497 15.11 0.35 -4.28
N LEU A 498 14.22 1.33 -4.14
CA LEU A 498 13.63 2.08 -5.25
C LEU A 498 14.28 3.46 -5.47
N ALA A 499 14.74 4.11 -4.42
CA ALA A 499 15.38 5.43 -4.53
C ALA A 499 16.25 5.76 -3.31
N VAL A 500 17.23 6.63 -3.52
CA VAL A 500 18.16 7.13 -2.50
C VAL A 500 18.12 8.66 -2.50
N ASN A 501 17.97 9.27 -1.33
CA ASN A 501 18.03 10.72 -1.15
C ASN A 501 19.49 11.18 -0.98
N VAL A 502 20.26 11.12 -2.07
CA VAL A 502 21.70 11.45 -2.11
C VAL A 502 21.98 12.86 -1.56
N PRO A 503 21.24 13.93 -1.94
CA PRO A 503 21.53 15.27 -1.42
C PRO A 503 21.37 15.39 0.10
N MET A 504 20.52 14.55 0.71
CA MET A 504 20.39 14.54 2.16
C MET A 504 21.50 13.73 2.83
N LEU A 505 21.94 12.63 2.21
CA LEU A 505 23.10 11.87 2.67
C LEU A 505 24.38 12.72 2.61
N GLU A 506 24.58 13.51 1.56
CA GLU A 506 25.73 14.44 1.47
C GLU A 506 25.71 15.49 2.58
N ARG A 507 24.51 16.00 2.94
CA ARG A 507 24.35 16.92 4.07
C ARG A 507 24.70 16.26 5.40
N TYR A 508 24.30 15.01 5.59
CA TYR A 508 24.63 14.24 6.80
C TYR A 508 26.12 13.89 6.86
N ALA A 509 26.71 13.52 5.73
CA ALA A 509 28.14 13.26 5.59
C ALA A 509 28.96 14.49 6.00
N ALA A 510 28.60 15.67 5.48
CA ALA A 510 29.25 16.93 5.85
C ALA A 510 29.04 17.31 7.33
N ALA A 511 27.83 17.11 7.87
CA ALA A 511 27.51 17.45 9.25
C ALA A 511 28.23 16.55 10.26
N TRP A 512 28.39 15.26 9.95
CA TRP A 512 29.03 14.28 10.83
C TRP A 512 30.50 14.05 10.49
N GLY A 513 31.02 14.59 9.39
CA GLY A 513 32.39 14.38 8.96
C GLY A 513 32.69 12.93 8.56
N VAL A 514 31.72 12.23 7.97
CA VAL A 514 31.82 10.81 7.56
C VAL A 514 31.56 10.66 6.07
N ARG A 515 31.99 9.52 5.50
CA ARG A 515 31.62 9.08 4.14
C ARG A 515 30.56 7.97 4.22
N PHE A 516 29.60 7.98 3.30
CA PHE A 516 28.61 6.92 3.16
C PHE A 516 28.87 6.09 1.89
N ASP A 517 29.19 4.82 2.07
CA ASP A 517 29.35 3.89 0.96
C ASP A 517 28.09 3.00 0.89
N LEU A 518 27.27 3.19 -0.15
CA LEU A 518 26.12 2.32 -0.37
C LEU A 518 26.60 0.93 -0.77
N LEU A 519 26.13 -0.08 -0.03
CA LEU A 519 26.43 -1.49 -0.26
C LEU A 519 25.38 -2.17 -1.13
N VAL A 520 24.28 -1.45 -1.42
CA VAL A 520 23.15 -1.91 -2.23
C VAL A 520 22.82 -0.86 -3.28
N MET A 521 22.46 -1.30 -4.47
CA MET A 521 22.06 -0.45 -5.58
C MET A 521 20.54 -0.32 -5.71
N VAL A 522 20.09 0.73 -6.40
CA VAL A 522 18.68 0.86 -6.79
C VAL A 522 18.30 -0.34 -7.67
N GLY A 523 17.28 -1.07 -7.23
CA GLY A 523 16.80 -2.29 -7.84
C GLY A 523 17.12 -3.56 -7.07
N ASP A 524 18.05 -3.52 -6.12
CA ASP A 524 18.46 -4.69 -5.37
C ASP A 524 17.37 -5.08 -4.36
N ASN A 525 17.10 -6.37 -4.29
CA ASN A 525 16.29 -6.96 -3.22
C ASN A 525 17.17 -7.12 -1.99
N VAL A 526 16.93 -6.33 -0.94
CA VAL A 526 17.73 -6.31 0.29
C VAL A 526 17.18 -7.30 1.31
N PRO A 527 17.90 -8.39 1.61
CA PRO A 527 17.48 -9.36 2.62
C PRO A 527 17.50 -8.79 4.03
N HIS A 528 16.86 -9.50 4.97
CA HIS A 528 16.89 -9.12 6.38
C HIS A 528 18.31 -9.22 6.95
N ASN A 529 18.70 -8.27 7.80
CA ASN A 529 20.04 -8.21 8.40
C ASN A 529 21.18 -8.18 7.37
N VAL A 530 20.96 -7.50 6.25
CA VAL A 530 22.03 -7.17 5.31
C VAL A 530 22.44 -5.71 5.47
N GLY A 531 23.74 -5.46 5.33
CA GLY A 531 24.31 -4.13 5.36
C GLY A 531 23.86 -3.32 4.15
N VAL A 532 23.28 -2.15 4.37
CA VAL A 532 22.81 -1.29 3.29
C VAL A 532 23.76 -0.13 3.02
N ILE A 533 24.38 0.41 4.07
CA ILE A 533 25.30 1.55 4.00
C ILE A 533 26.44 1.29 4.98
N ALA A 534 27.67 1.41 4.49
CA ALA A 534 28.85 1.53 5.35
C ALA A 534 29.11 3.01 5.62
N VAL A 535 29.30 3.34 6.90
CA VAL A 535 29.76 4.64 7.39
C VAL A 535 31.26 4.53 7.60
N VAL A 536 32.03 5.37 6.90
CA VAL A 536 33.49 5.37 6.97
C VAL A 536 33.96 6.67 7.62
N GLY A 537 34.87 6.54 8.58
CA GLY A 537 35.44 7.62 9.37
C GLY A 537 34.75 7.82 10.72
N ASN A 538 35.37 8.63 11.57
CA ASN A 538 34.92 8.87 12.94
C ASN A 538 33.87 10.00 13.00
N PRO A 539 32.61 9.70 13.37
CA PRO A 539 31.54 10.69 13.35
C PRO A 539 31.71 11.77 14.43
N ARG A 540 31.56 13.03 14.02
CA ARG A 540 31.54 14.19 14.90
C ARG A 540 30.24 14.23 15.70
N GLY A 541 30.34 14.29 17.03
CA GLY A 541 29.20 14.46 17.93
C GLY A 541 28.49 13.16 18.36
N GLY A 542 29.14 12.01 18.21
CA GLY A 542 28.64 10.71 18.69
C GLY A 542 28.24 9.75 17.56
N PRO A 543 27.62 8.60 17.88
CA PRO A 543 27.27 7.58 16.89
C PRO A 543 26.25 8.10 15.87
N VAL A 544 26.44 7.72 14.61
CA VAL A 544 25.54 8.11 13.51
C VAL A 544 24.12 7.56 13.77
N PRO A 545 23.08 8.42 13.77
CA PRO A 545 21.71 7.96 13.94
C PRO A 545 21.24 7.13 12.73
N GLU A 546 21.25 5.81 12.86
CA GLU A 546 20.91 4.87 11.77
C GLU A 546 19.54 5.18 11.14
N HIS A 547 18.54 5.50 11.95
CA HIS A 547 17.18 5.82 11.47
C HIS A 547 17.13 7.04 10.53
N LYS A 548 18.02 8.04 10.69
CA LYS A 548 18.08 9.22 9.80
C LYS A 548 18.62 8.81 8.43
N VAL A 549 19.64 7.94 8.42
CA VAL A 549 20.25 7.38 7.21
C VAL A 549 19.26 6.45 6.49
N LEU A 550 18.62 5.53 7.21
CA LEU A 550 17.64 4.60 6.65
C LEU A 550 16.41 5.33 6.06
N ARG A 551 16.02 6.50 6.57
CA ARG A 551 14.94 7.33 6.00
C ARG A 551 15.29 7.96 4.65
N CYS A 552 16.57 8.04 4.30
CA CYS A 552 17.03 8.46 2.98
C CYS A 552 16.87 7.35 1.94
N LEU A 553 16.62 6.11 2.36
CA LEU A 553 16.35 4.98 1.48
C LEU A 553 14.84 4.78 1.33
N LEU A 554 14.40 4.52 0.09
CA LEU A 554 13.01 4.19 -0.21
C LEU A 554 12.92 2.75 -0.68
N PHE A 555 12.32 1.89 0.12
CA PHE A 555 12.02 0.49 -0.23
C PHE A 555 10.60 0.33 -0.78
N GLY A 556 10.43 -0.67 -1.65
CA GLY A 556 9.13 -1.11 -2.17
C GLY A 556 9.18 -2.52 -2.76
N ASP A 557 8.12 -2.91 -3.46
CA ASP A 557 7.87 -4.32 -3.78
C ASP A 557 8.62 -4.81 -5.02
N MET A 558 8.79 -3.98 -6.04
CA MET A 558 9.36 -4.39 -7.33
C MET A 558 10.16 -3.28 -8.00
N HIS A 559 11.23 -3.66 -8.69
CA HIS A 559 12.03 -2.77 -9.54
C HIS A 559 11.36 -2.59 -10.91
N GLN A 560 10.51 -1.57 -11.02
CA GLN A 560 9.70 -1.28 -12.22
C GLN A 560 10.36 -0.25 -13.15
N PRO A 561 9.98 -0.18 -14.44
CA PRO A 561 10.52 0.81 -15.41
C PRO A 561 10.45 2.27 -14.94
N SER A 562 9.39 2.66 -14.25
CA SER A 562 9.24 4.00 -13.68
C SER A 562 10.27 4.36 -12.58
N VAL A 563 10.94 3.35 -11.99
CA VAL A 563 11.88 3.47 -10.85
C VAL A 563 13.30 3.76 -11.33
N SER A 564 13.77 3.14 -12.40
CA SER A 564 15.12 3.37 -12.91
C SER A 564 15.24 3.06 -14.40
N PRO A 565 16.25 3.64 -15.07
CA PRO A 565 16.54 3.32 -16.47
C PRO A 565 16.89 1.84 -16.66
N VAL A 566 17.53 1.24 -15.64
CA VAL A 566 17.89 -0.18 -15.62
C VAL A 566 16.64 -1.05 -15.72
N ALA A 567 15.62 -0.77 -14.90
CA ALA A 567 14.40 -1.57 -14.93
C ALA A 567 13.65 -1.45 -16.25
N ALA A 568 13.74 -0.29 -16.91
CA ALA A 568 13.16 -0.08 -18.23
C ALA A 568 13.94 -0.82 -19.33
N LEU A 569 15.27 -0.71 -19.35
CA LEU A 569 16.13 -1.47 -20.27
C LEU A 569 15.91 -2.98 -20.08
N GLN A 570 15.94 -3.47 -18.84
CA GLN A 570 15.64 -4.88 -18.52
C GLN A 570 14.26 -5.31 -19.03
N ALA A 571 13.22 -4.50 -18.81
CA ALA A 571 11.88 -4.86 -19.29
C ALA A 571 11.79 -4.89 -20.83
N ILE A 572 12.53 -4.02 -21.53
CA ILE A 572 12.62 -4.04 -23.00
C ILE A 572 13.41 -5.26 -23.48
N SER A 573 14.53 -5.58 -22.84
CA SER A 573 15.33 -6.76 -23.14
C SER A 573 14.56 -8.06 -22.82
N ASP A 574 13.77 -8.12 -21.75
CA ASP A 574 12.87 -9.26 -21.45
C ASP A 574 11.90 -9.52 -22.61
N ILE A 575 11.32 -8.46 -23.20
CA ILE A 575 10.42 -8.56 -24.36
C ILE A 575 11.18 -9.06 -25.59
N ALA A 576 12.38 -8.52 -25.85
CA ALA A 576 13.22 -8.95 -26.95
C ALA A 576 13.61 -10.43 -26.82
N LEU A 577 14.02 -10.89 -25.63
CA LEU A 577 14.40 -12.28 -25.38
C LEU A 577 13.22 -13.24 -25.60
N LYS A 578 12.01 -12.84 -25.21
CA LYS A 578 10.81 -13.63 -25.52
C LYS A 578 10.51 -13.68 -27.02
N ALA A 579 10.70 -12.58 -27.73
CA ALA A 579 10.54 -12.54 -29.18
C ALA A 579 11.60 -13.38 -29.92
N ILE A 580 12.83 -13.45 -29.40
CA ILE A 580 13.92 -14.31 -29.89
C ILE A 580 13.64 -15.79 -29.65
N SER A 581 12.91 -16.13 -28.57
CA SER A 581 12.70 -17.52 -28.16
C SER A 581 12.14 -18.38 -29.30
N THR A 582 12.42 -19.69 -29.26
CA THR A 582 11.99 -20.65 -30.29
C THR A 582 10.48 -20.65 -30.55
N ALA A 583 9.68 -20.29 -29.53
CA ALA A 583 8.24 -20.15 -29.64
C ALA A 583 7.80 -18.81 -30.28
N GLY A 584 8.61 -17.75 -30.14
CA GLY A 584 8.31 -16.41 -30.66
C GLY A 584 8.79 -16.20 -32.10
N ASN A 585 10.07 -16.45 -32.36
CA ASN A 585 10.75 -16.26 -33.65
C ASN A 585 10.35 -14.97 -34.40
N ASP A 586 10.28 -13.84 -33.67
CA ASP A 586 9.86 -12.54 -34.20
C ASP A 586 11.01 -11.52 -34.13
N PRO A 587 11.91 -11.52 -35.13
CA PRO A 587 13.03 -10.58 -35.18
C PRO A 587 12.59 -9.12 -35.34
N SER A 588 11.37 -8.84 -35.82
CA SER A 588 10.87 -7.47 -35.97
C SER A 588 10.59 -6.82 -34.62
N THR A 589 10.02 -7.57 -33.67
CA THR A 589 9.85 -7.10 -32.28
C THR A 589 11.19 -6.86 -31.59
N VAL A 590 12.21 -7.65 -31.91
CA VAL A 590 13.58 -7.47 -31.39
C VAL A 590 14.19 -6.18 -31.92
N VAL A 591 14.08 -5.90 -33.23
CA VAL A 591 14.53 -4.64 -33.83
C VAL A 591 13.86 -3.45 -33.16
N LEU A 592 12.54 -3.52 -32.94
CA LEU A 592 11.80 -2.47 -32.24
C LEU A 592 12.29 -2.27 -30.78
N ALA A 593 12.64 -3.35 -30.09
CA ALA A 593 13.22 -3.25 -28.75
C ALA A 593 14.59 -2.55 -28.78
N LEU A 594 15.43 -2.90 -29.76
CA LEU A 594 16.74 -2.29 -29.98
C LEU A 594 16.64 -0.79 -30.31
N ASP A 595 15.62 -0.36 -31.06
CA ASP A 595 15.38 1.07 -31.32
C ASP A 595 15.17 1.86 -30.03
N HIS A 596 14.39 1.31 -29.09
CA HIS A 596 14.17 1.95 -27.80
C HIS A 596 15.38 1.88 -26.87
N ILE A 597 16.16 0.80 -26.93
CA ILE A 597 17.42 0.68 -26.20
C ILE A 597 18.43 1.72 -26.70
N GLU A 598 18.59 1.86 -28.02
CA GLU A 598 19.47 2.85 -28.65
C GLU A 598 19.14 4.27 -28.19
N ASP A 599 17.88 4.69 -28.31
CA ASP A 599 17.41 6.01 -27.87
C ASP A 599 17.71 6.26 -26.39
N MET A 600 17.48 5.27 -25.53
CA MET A 600 17.78 5.38 -24.11
C MET A 600 19.29 5.45 -23.81
N LEU A 601 20.12 4.67 -24.52
CA LEU A 601 21.57 4.70 -24.38
C LEU A 601 22.16 6.04 -24.84
N LEU A 602 21.70 6.56 -25.98
CA LEU A 602 22.08 7.89 -26.47
C LEU A 602 21.67 9.00 -25.47
N MET A 603 20.51 8.88 -24.83
CA MET A 603 20.09 9.81 -23.79
C MET A 603 20.96 9.70 -22.51
N LEU A 604 21.42 8.49 -22.17
CA LEU A 604 22.22 8.20 -20.99
C LEU A 604 23.68 8.60 -21.14
N ALA A 605 24.30 8.39 -22.30
CA ALA A 605 25.73 8.60 -22.54
C ALA A 605 26.28 9.92 -21.99
N PRO A 606 25.81 11.11 -22.43
CA PRO A 606 26.34 12.39 -21.94
C PRO A 606 26.02 12.63 -20.46
N ARG A 607 24.88 12.11 -19.98
CA ARG A 607 24.40 12.29 -18.60
C ARG A 607 25.21 11.47 -17.60
N VAL A 608 25.58 10.23 -17.97
CA VAL A 608 26.41 9.35 -17.16
C VAL A 608 27.85 9.86 -17.12
N HIS A 609 28.37 10.34 -18.25
CA HIS A 609 29.70 10.95 -18.31
C HIS A 609 29.79 12.18 -17.38
N ALA A 610 28.88 13.14 -17.55
CA ALA A 610 28.87 14.37 -16.74
C ALA A 610 28.69 14.06 -15.25
N ASP A 611 27.90 13.04 -14.91
CA ASP A 611 27.77 12.60 -13.53
C ASP A 611 29.03 11.95 -12.97
N ALA A 612 29.72 11.10 -13.75
CA ALA A 612 30.97 10.46 -13.35
C ALA A 612 32.04 11.49 -12.95
N VAL A 613 32.11 12.61 -13.69
CA VAL A 613 33.04 13.71 -13.42
C VAL A 613 32.68 14.49 -12.15
N ARG A 614 31.39 14.63 -11.81
CA ARG A 614 30.91 15.44 -10.67
C ARG A 614 30.72 14.67 -9.36
N ARG A 615 31.10 13.40 -9.30
CA ARG A 615 30.80 12.55 -8.14
C ARG A 615 31.36 13.16 -6.86
N SER A 616 30.47 13.44 -5.91
CA SER A 616 30.86 13.81 -4.55
C SER A 616 31.61 12.64 -3.90
N PRO A 617 32.79 12.88 -3.30
CA PRO A 617 33.50 11.82 -2.57
C PRO A 617 32.74 11.37 -1.31
N ALA A 618 31.76 12.15 -0.84
CA ALA A 618 31.04 11.91 0.40
C ALA A 618 30.04 10.74 0.34
N VAL A 619 29.55 10.37 -0.85
CA VAL A 619 28.60 9.26 -1.03
C VAL A 619 29.00 8.41 -2.23
N ARG A 620 29.34 7.13 -2.01
CA ARG A 620 29.78 6.18 -3.06
C ARG A 620 28.80 5.01 -3.23
N GLY A 621 28.97 4.22 -4.30
CA GLY A 621 28.26 2.94 -4.51
C GLY A 621 26.80 3.03 -4.97
N TYR A 622 26.29 4.22 -5.30
CA TYR A 622 24.86 4.42 -5.57
C TYR A 622 24.49 4.48 -7.07
N ARG A 623 25.47 4.51 -7.99
CA ARG A 623 25.22 4.55 -9.45
C ARG A 623 25.99 3.48 -10.20
N ARG A 624 25.38 3.05 -11.30
CA ARG A 624 25.97 2.14 -12.28
C ARG A 624 26.94 2.85 -13.20
N THR A 625 27.85 2.08 -13.77
CA THR A 625 28.79 2.53 -14.80
C THR A 625 28.10 2.62 -16.16
N TRP A 626 28.74 3.30 -17.11
CA TRP A 626 28.30 3.31 -18.50
C TRP A 626 28.25 1.89 -19.09
N ALA A 627 29.28 1.09 -18.85
CA ALA A 627 29.37 -0.29 -19.29
C ALA A 627 28.18 -1.14 -18.79
N ASP A 628 27.73 -0.95 -17.55
CA ASP A 628 26.55 -1.65 -17.02
C ASP A 628 25.28 -1.35 -17.82
N TYR A 629 25.05 -0.09 -18.23
CA TYR A 629 23.86 0.27 -18.99
C TYR A 629 23.87 -0.35 -20.39
N VAL A 630 25.02 -0.33 -21.07
CA VAL A 630 25.19 -1.01 -22.35
C VAL A 630 24.95 -2.50 -22.19
N ALA A 631 25.59 -3.13 -21.19
CA ALA A 631 25.46 -4.56 -20.92
C ALA A 631 24.01 -5.00 -20.70
N ILE A 632 23.29 -4.27 -19.85
CA ILE A 632 21.89 -4.55 -19.52
C ILE A 632 20.98 -4.43 -20.74
N GLY A 633 21.25 -3.46 -21.62
CA GLY A 633 20.46 -3.27 -22.83
C GLY A 633 20.72 -4.35 -23.88
N THR A 634 21.99 -4.71 -24.11
CA THR A 634 22.38 -5.39 -25.36
C THR A 634 22.92 -6.81 -25.18
N ASP A 635 23.55 -7.15 -24.06
CA ASP A 635 24.37 -8.38 -23.98
C ASP A 635 23.55 -9.67 -23.99
N GLU A 636 22.40 -9.68 -23.33
CA GLU A 636 21.49 -10.83 -23.37
C GLU A 636 20.87 -11.01 -24.76
N ILE A 637 20.47 -9.91 -25.41
CA ILE A 637 19.89 -9.94 -26.76
C ILE A 637 20.94 -10.47 -27.75
N ARG A 638 22.17 -9.95 -27.70
CA ARG A 638 23.30 -10.42 -28.51
C ARG A 638 23.53 -11.92 -28.31
N ARG A 639 23.66 -12.37 -27.06
CA ARG A 639 23.95 -13.79 -26.76
C ARG A 639 22.87 -14.76 -27.23
N HIS A 640 21.62 -14.32 -27.35
CA HIS A 640 20.52 -15.20 -27.76
C HIS A 640 20.11 -15.01 -29.22
N SER A 641 20.67 -14.06 -29.97
CA SER A 641 20.28 -13.77 -31.37
C SER A 641 20.82 -14.75 -32.41
N HIS A 642 21.21 -15.96 -32.00
CA HIS A 642 21.81 -16.96 -32.88
C HIS A 642 20.97 -17.24 -34.13
N GLY A 643 21.61 -17.19 -35.30
CA GLY A 643 20.95 -17.44 -36.58
C GLY A 643 19.93 -16.36 -37.01
N GLN A 644 19.90 -15.19 -36.36
CA GLN A 644 19.00 -14.08 -36.73
C GLN A 644 19.77 -12.90 -37.33
N ALA A 645 20.03 -12.95 -38.65
CA ALA A 645 20.82 -11.92 -39.34
C ALA A 645 20.22 -10.51 -39.16
N GLN A 646 18.89 -10.39 -39.17
CA GLN A 646 18.19 -9.13 -38.94
C GLN A 646 18.56 -8.46 -37.60
N VAL A 647 18.68 -9.27 -36.54
CA VAL A 647 19.04 -8.79 -35.19
C VAL A 647 20.51 -8.41 -35.14
N HIS A 648 21.40 -9.20 -35.75
CA HIS A 648 22.84 -8.88 -35.81
C HIS A 648 23.12 -7.55 -36.51
N ARG A 649 22.50 -7.32 -37.68
CA ARG A 649 22.65 -6.06 -38.43
C ARG A 649 22.17 -4.86 -37.61
N ARG A 650 21.05 -5.00 -36.91
CA ARG A 650 20.47 -3.93 -36.08
C ARG A 650 21.32 -3.64 -34.84
N LEU A 651 21.83 -4.69 -34.16
CA LEU A 651 22.75 -4.57 -33.03
C LEU A 651 24.03 -3.84 -33.44
N ARG A 652 24.59 -4.18 -34.60
CA ARG A 652 25.76 -3.47 -35.14
C ARG A 652 25.48 -1.99 -35.37
N ALA A 653 24.38 -1.68 -36.06
CA ALA A 653 23.98 -0.29 -36.30
C ALA A 653 23.77 0.50 -35.00
N LEU A 654 23.26 -0.15 -33.95
CA LEU A 654 23.12 0.44 -32.61
C LEU A 654 24.50 0.75 -32.02
N TYR A 655 25.41 -0.23 -31.98
CA TYR A 655 26.75 -0.03 -31.41
C TYR A 655 27.54 1.06 -32.14
N GLU A 656 27.50 1.07 -33.48
CA GLU A 656 28.16 2.11 -34.28
C GLU A 656 27.56 3.49 -34.01
N THR A 657 26.23 3.60 -33.95
CA THR A 657 25.56 4.88 -33.67
C THR A 657 25.87 5.39 -32.26
N VAL A 658 25.88 4.52 -31.26
CA VAL A 658 26.23 4.90 -29.88
C VAL A 658 27.72 5.25 -29.76
N ALA A 659 28.62 4.49 -30.40
CA ALA A 659 30.05 4.78 -30.41
C ALA A 659 30.37 6.14 -31.04
N ALA A 660 29.66 6.52 -32.10
CA ALA A 660 29.84 7.80 -32.78
C ALA A 660 29.43 9.01 -31.93
N GLN A 661 28.54 8.83 -30.94
CA GLN A 661 28.07 9.91 -30.05
C GLN A 661 28.75 9.92 -28.67
N CYS A 662 29.48 8.86 -28.31
CA CYS A 662 30.18 8.74 -27.05
C CYS A 662 31.58 9.38 -27.10
N GLY A 663 32.03 9.93 -25.97
CA GLY A 663 33.42 10.35 -25.78
C GLY A 663 34.39 9.16 -25.71
N ALA A 664 35.69 9.42 -25.88
CA ALA A 664 36.73 8.38 -25.92
C ALA A 664 36.77 7.48 -24.67
N ASP A 665 36.38 8.01 -23.50
CA ASP A 665 36.29 7.26 -22.24
C ASP A 665 35.11 6.27 -22.19
N GLN A 666 34.10 6.47 -23.03
CA GLN A 666 32.88 5.65 -23.09
C GLN A 666 32.87 4.64 -24.25
N GLN A 667 33.84 4.72 -25.17
CA GLN A 667 33.96 3.82 -26.32
C GLN A 667 34.39 2.38 -26.00
N PRO A 668 35.32 2.11 -25.05
CA PRO A 668 35.86 0.75 -24.87
C PRO A 668 34.78 -0.33 -24.64
N PRO A 669 33.76 -0.12 -23.78
CA PRO A 669 32.70 -1.12 -23.58
C PRO A 669 31.88 -1.41 -24.85
N ILE A 670 31.79 -0.46 -25.79
CA ILE A 670 31.03 -0.63 -27.04
C ILE A 670 31.86 -1.42 -28.04
N VAL A 671 33.15 -1.07 -28.17
CA VAL A 671 34.10 -1.75 -29.06
C VAL A 671 34.25 -3.23 -28.70
N GLU A 672 34.36 -3.55 -27.40
CA GLU A 672 34.39 -4.94 -26.91
C GLU A 672 33.14 -5.74 -27.35
N ARG A 673 31.97 -5.11 -27.32
CA ARG A 673 30.70 -5.75 -27.71
C ARG A 673 30.54 -5.89 -29.22
N LEU A 674 31.10 -4.95 -29.98
CA LEU A 674 31.15 -5.03 -31.44
C LEU A 674 32.07 -6.17 -31.89
N ALA A 675 33.25 -6.30 -31.28
CA ALA A 675 34.15 -7.44 -31.53
C ALA A 675 33.50 -8.78 -31.15
N ALA A 676 32.82 -8.85 -30.00
CA ALA A 676 32.09 -10.06 -29.61
C ALA A 676 30.92 -10.40 -30.55
N LEU A 677 30.31 -9.39 -31.18
CA LEU A 677 29.29 -9.59 -32.22
C LEU A 677 29.92 -10.10 -33.53
N ASP A 678 31.10 -9.60 -33.91
CA ASP A 678 31.85 -10.09 -35.07
C ASP A 678 32.19 -11.59 -34.93
N GLU A 679 32.69 -11.99 -33.76
CA GLU A 679 32.99 -13.39 -33.45
C GLU A 679 31.74 -14.27 -33.54
N GLN A 680 30.62 -13.81 -32.99
CA GLN A 680 29.37 -14.55 -33.03
C GLN A 680 28.81 -14.69 -34.46
N VAL A 681 28.83 -13.62 -35.25
CA VAL A 681 28.38 -13.66 -36.65
C VAL A 681 29.22 -14.65 -37.47
N ALA A 682 30.54 -14.70 -37.23
CA ALA A 682 31.42 -15.64 -37.90
C ALA A 682 31.12 -17.11 -37.55
N LEU A 683 30.66 -17.39 -36.33
CA LEU A 683 30.25 -18.73 -35.88
C LEU A 683 28.88 -19.13 -36.42
N ASP A 684 27.92 -18.21 -36.42
CA ASP A 684 26.53 -18.48 -36.80
C ASP A 684 26.34 -18.62 -38.32
N TRP A 685 27.16 -17.94 -39.12
CA TRP A 685 27.03 -17.87 -40.58
C TRP A 685 28.28 -18.41 -41.29
N PRO A 686 28.40 -19.75 -41.47
CA PRO A 686 29.55 -20.34 -42.16
C PRO A 686 29.56 -20.05 -43.67
N ILE A 687 28.41 -19.73 -44.26
CA ILE A 687 28.27 -19.40 -45.67
C ILE A 687 28.72 -17.96 -45.91
N ALA A 688 29.65 -17.77 -46.84
CA ALA A 688 30.28 -16.45 -47.10
C ALA A 688 29.29 -15.36 -47.50
N LEU A 689 28.21 -15.68 -48.23
CA LEU A 689 27.18 -14.71 -48.58
C LEU A 689 26.42 -14.25 -47.32
N ASP A 690 25.89 -15.19 -46.54
CA ASP A 690 25.08 -14.88 -45.36
C ASP A 690 25.90 -14.14 -44.31
N ARG A 691 27.16 -14.53 -44.13
CA ARG A 691 28.11 -13.83 -43.27
C ARG A 691 28.29 -12.37 -43.70
N ARG A 692 28.61 -12.14 -44.98
CA ARG A 692 28.76 -10.77 -45.52
C ARG A 692 27.50 -9.93 -45.34
N LEU A 693 26.32 -10.53 -45.46
CA LEU A 693 25.06 -9.83 -45.26
C LEU A 693 24.77 -9.57 -43.78
N ALA A 694 25.11 -10.49 -42.87
CA ALA A 694 24.91 -10.34 -41.42
C ALA A 694 25.92 -9.39 -40.76
N GLU A 695 27.11 -9.24 -41.32
CA GLU A 695 28.17 -8.33 -40.83
C GLU A 695 27.88 -6.85 -41.13
N ARG A 696 26.87 -6.51 -41.93
CA ARG A 696 26.62 -5.13 -42.33
C ARG A 696 25.64 -4.42 -41.39
N PRO A 697 25.90 -3.17 -41.00
CA PRO A 697 24.97 -2.41 -40.17
C PRO A 697 23.70 -2.07 -40.96
N ASP A 698 22.54 -2.31 -40.36
CA ASP A 698 21.26 -1.87 -40.91
C ASP A 698 20.30 -1.45 -39.81
N ARG A 699 19.77 -0.22 -39.90
CA ARG A 699 18.83 0.35 -38.93
C ARG A 699 17.46 -0.31 -38.94
N GLN A 700 17.04 -0.90 -40.06
CA GLN A 700 15.77 -1.65 -40.14
C GLN A 700 15.97 -3.15 -39.95
N GLY A 701 17.21 -3.62 -40.11
CA GLY A 701 17.63 -5.01 -40.05
C GLY A 701 17.19 -5.89 -41.24
N TYR A 702 16.37 -5.39 -42.16
CA TYR A 702 15.93 -6.13 -43.35
C TYR A 702 17.09 -6.53 -44.27
N GLY A 703 18.18 -5.75 -44.26
CA GLY A 703 19.30 -5.87 -45.17
C GLY A 703 19.02 -5.22 -46.51
N SER A 704 20.09 -4.97 -47.26
CA SER A 704 20.03 -4.54 -48.66
C SER A 704 20.86 -5.48 -49.52
N GLU A 705 20.77 -5.34 -50.84
CA GLU A 705 21.61 -6.09 -51.80
C GLU A 705 23.12 -5.92 -51.51
N ARG A 706 23.51 -4.75 -50.98
CA ARG A 706 24.90 -4.43 -50.57
C ARG A 706 25.16 -4.66 -49.07
N GLY A 707 24.11 -4.94 -48.31
CA GLY A 707 24.12 -5.15 -46.86
C GLY A 707 23.93 -3.89 -45.99
N SER A 708 24.11 -2.66 -46.50
CA SER A 708 23.78 -1.41 -45.78
C SER A 708 22.63 -0.64 -46.45
N THR A 709 21.82 0.08 -45.67
CA THR A 709 20.76 0.95 -46.20
C THR A 709 21.28 2.29 -46.72
N PHE A 710 22.49 2.69 -46.33
CA PHE A 710 23.17 3.89 -46.79
C PHE A 710 24.66 3.55 -47.00
N ASP A 711 25.11 3.71 -48.25
CA ASP A 711 26.46 3.57 -48.83
C ASP A 711 27.51 2.68 -48.13
#